data_AF-A0A9P7B8G7-F1
#
_entry.id   AF-A0A9P7B8G7-F1
#
_cell.length_a   1.000
_cell.length_b   1.000
_cell.length_c   1.000
_cell.angle_alpha   90.00
_cell.angle_beta   90.00
_cell.angle_gamma   90.00
#
_symmetry.space_group_name_H-M   'P 1'
#
loop_
_entity.id
_entity.type
_entity.pdbx_description
1 polymer ?
#
loop_
_entity_poly.entity_id
_entity_poly.type
_entity_poly.pdbx_seq_one_letter_code
_entity_poly.pdbx_strand_id
1 'polypeptide(L)'
;MTTADILPLVPTTYPVVVIDAILSTLTHTNPIRRRFALGLVLVAGYLALQVALVSRAALNAPRVVQPPAWIHEDDLARRYVAESPSDVQKANHARLVDLIESRSSAYSPALFSLRSIWSETSPVVGVSAVLLHWKRRKGLELVVRHISRYPFIREIIIWNNHPGVDLKASDFKIAPPPRSNLPAASLRIVNSPSNIHDAGKHLACSMATYEHCYFNDDDWLNIYMDTTYAKYVECCAGRGSGNSALAGGRISSNTMPIIHLEHRRWRFEHPDLDLHTGFTWLGTGSFTPRHLSRRFTQQQAAAPVLLSRDQSLVADMFFSLWTNSYPEQMPNDLVPIDVEGGEVGWSRGDGVDQWAVVYGNIRSAVRTLFLALTLATPSLVPFPFPLSTPPAESHTRAPCANDACLFTTSLTPFPDPEALRQSYFDTPAGQGQPSLLRWMSRFGREESDGLEWRTVIAERERDHPDLALPPPSTGFLPLAPGWTVKEHEERFNALMVEKRRGTSNLGRLGGGVAAGVGMAGGAAGLASAKMESAWPDEDWWVRNGSWHLAVDGKGTETCWQSFLPPDTDDHFGLTFIKPQIVREVTVTGSLDLANVVAWEDLGGGSDSWEVYSVRGEGTGGWEPRSLAASPRVVPLSSSTVKVTLSLEPIRTPTTYAVPGHGNYEVDEEGREVAIGKLKFVSRGRKRERVRVCAWEFDGWKV
;
A
#
# COMPACT_ATOMS: atom_id res chain seq x y z
N MET A 1 -45.62 9.59 -12.87
CA MET A 1 -46.23 10.59 -13.78
C MET A 1 -45.75 11.95 -13.34
N THR A 2 -44.82 12.54 -14.09
CA THR A 2 -44.36 13.91 -13.83
C THR A 2 -45.29 14.89 -14.55
N THR A 3 -45.35 16.14 -14.09
CA THR A 3 -46.22 17.20 -14.65
C THR A 3 -45.99 17.48 -16.14
N ALA A 4 -44.90 16.99 -16.73
CA ALA A 4 -44.60 17.10 -18.14
C ALA A 4 -45.51 16.26 -19.06
N ASP A 5 -46.16 15.20 -18.53
CA ASP A 5 -46.97 14.27 -19.34
C ASP A 5 -48.41 14.75 -19.59
N ILE A 6 -48.87 15.80 -18.90
CA ILE A 6 -50.28 16.26 -18.93
C ILE A 6 -50.46 17.49 -19.85
N LEU A 7 -49.44 18.34 -19.97
CA LEU A 7 -49.51 19.60 -20.71
C LEU A 7 -49.84 19.47 -22.22
N PRO A 8 -49.39 18.45 -22.98
CA PRO A 8 -49.75 18.32 -24.39
C PRO A 8 -51.18 17.78 -24.63
N LEU A 9 -51.90 17.36 -23.59
CA LEU A 9 -53.27 16.83 -23.69
C LEU A 9 -54.37 17.85 -23.39
N VAL A 10 -54.03 19.06 -22.95
CA VAL A 10 -55.01 20.13 -22.75
C VAL A 10 -55.13 20.92 -24.05
N PRO A 11 -56.29 20.87 -24.75
CA PRO A 11 -56.47 21.62 -25.98
C PRO A 11 -56.26 23.12 -25.71
N THR A 12 -55.45 23.78 -26.53
CA THR A 12 -55.14 25.23 -26.41
C THR A 12 -56.38 26.13 -26.47
N THR A 13 -57.52 25.59 -26.91
CA THR A 13 -58.82 26.27 -26.99
C THR A 13 -59.63 26.23 -25.69
N TYR A 14 -59.33 25.32 -24.76
CA TYR A 14 -60.12 25.12 -23.54
C TYR A 14 -60.14 26.34 -22.60
N PRO A 15 -59.01 27.05 -22.35
CA PRO A 15 -59.01 28.25 -21.51
C PRO A 15 -59.86 29.38 -22.10
N VAL A 16 -59.86 29.51 -23.44
CA VAL A 16 -60.60 30.55 -24.16
C VAL A 16 -62.11 30.30 -24.06
N VAL A 17 -62.56 29.06 -24.23
CA VAL A 17 -63.99 28.69 -24.10
C VAL A 17 -64.51 28.90 -22.68
N VAL A 18 -63.69 28.59 -21.66
CA VAL A 18 -64.06 28.81 -20.26
C VAL A 18 -64.16 30.30 -19.94
N ILE A 19 -63.21 31.11 -20.41
CA ILE A 19 -63.24 32.57 -20.21
C ILE A 19 -64.46 33.19 -20.91
N ASP A 20 -64.76 32.78 -22.14
CA ASP A 20 -65.90 33.29 -22.90
C ASP A 20 -67.24 32.89 -22.27
N ALA A 21 -67.37 31.65 -21.78
CA ALA A 21 -68.55 31.20 -21.03
C ALA A 21 -68.73 31.97 -19.71
N ILE A 22 -67.64 32.26 -18.99
CA ILE A 22 -67.67 33.06 -17.75
C ILE A 22 -68.06 34.51 -18.06
N LEU A 23 -67.49 35.13 -19.09
CA LEU A 23 -67.82 36.49 -19.50
C LEU A 23 -69.27 36.61 -19.98
N SER A 24 -69.76 35.64 -20.75
CA SER A 24 -71.15 35.58 -21.22
C SER A 24 -72.15 35.41 -20.07
N THR A 25 -71.83 34.58 -19.08
CA THR A 25 -72.68 34.43 -17.87
C THR A 25 -72.61 35.65 -16.94
N LEU A 26 -71.45 36.30 -16.83
CA LEU A 26 -71.27 37.54 -16.06
C LEU A 26 -71.82 38.78 -16.75
N THR A 27 -72.14 38.74 -18.05
CA THR A 27 -72.75 39.87 -18.79
C THR A 27 -74.24 39.64 -19.09
N HIS A 28 -74.82 38.53 -18.62
CA HIS A 28 -76.23 38.24 -18.82
C HIS A 28 -77.13 39.32 -18.20
N THR A 29 -78.16 39.73 -18.95
CA THR A 29 -79.14 40.77 -18.58
C THR A 29 -80.01 40.42 -17.35
N ASN A 30 -79.99 39.17 -16.86
CA ASN A 30 -80.81 38.73 -15.74
C ASN A 30 -79.98 38.78 -14.44
N PRO A 31 -80.36 39.63 -13.45
CA PRO A 31 -79.57 39.85 -12.24
C PRO A 31 -79.45 38.60 -11.35
N ILE A 32 -80.44 37.70 -11.37
CA ILE A 32 -80.42 36.45 -10.60
C ILE A 32 -79.40 35.48 -11.20
N ARG A 33 -79.40 35.32 -12.53
CA ARG A 33 -78.41 34.49 -13.24
C ARG A 33 -76.99 35.02 -13.05
N ARG A 34 -76.81 36.34 -13.06
CA ARG A 34 -75.53 37.00 -12.81
C ARG A 34 -74.99 36.70 -11.41
N ARG A 35 -75.86 36.80 -10.39
CA ARG A 35 -75.49 36.48 -9.00
C ARG A 35 -75.17 35.00 -8.81
N PHE A 36 -75.93 34.11 -9.43
CA PHE A 36 -75.68 32.67 -9.38
C PHE A 36 -74.37 32.28 -10.09
N ALA A 37 -74.11 32.86 -11.26
CA ALA A 37 -72.86 32.67 -11.99
C ALA A 37 -71.65 33.20 -11.20
N LEU A 38 -71.77 34.39 -10.58
CA LEU A 38 -70.73 34.92 -9.71
C LEU A 38 -70.48 34.00 -8.50
N GLY A 39 -71.54 33.46 -7.90
CA GLY A 39 -71.44 32.47 -6.82
C GLY A 39 -70.70 31.21 -7.26
N LEU A 40 -71.02 30.65 -8.43
CA LEU A 40 -70.33 29.50 -9.00
C LEU A 40 -68.85 29.78 -9.31
N VAL A 41 -68.52 30.95 -9.84
CA VAL A 41 -67.13 31.36 -10.10
C VAL A 41 -66.34 31.48 -8.80
N LEU A 42 -66.94 32.04 -7.75
CA LEU A 42 -66.31 32.13 -6.42
C LEU A 42 -66.09 30.76 -5.80
N VAL A 43 -67.07 29.84 -5.92
CA VAL A 43 -66.93 28.46 -5.44
C VAL A 43 -65.87 27.70 -6.24
N ALA A 44 -65.87 27.81 -7.57
CA ALA A 44 -64.87 27.18 -8.42
C ALA A 44 -63.46 27.74 -8.14
N GLY A 45 -63.33 29.05 -7.95
CA GLY A 45 -62.08 29.70 -7.56
C GLY A 45 -61.59 29.23 -6.18
N TYR A 46 -62.49 29.10 -5.20
CA TYR A 46 -62.17 28.55 -3.88
C TYR A 46 -61.71 27.09 -3.98
N LEU A 47 -62.41 26.25 -4.73
CA LEU A 47 -62.04 24.85 -4.92
C LEU A 47 -60.70 24.70 -5.67
N ALA A 48 -60.46 25.51 -6.71
CA ALA A 48 -59.18 25.52 -7.43
C ALA A 48 -58.02 25.95 -6.51
N LEU A 49 -58.25 26.95 -5.64
CA LEU A 49 -57.28 27.36 -4.63
C LEU A 49 -57.01 26.24 -3.61
N GLN A 50 -58.05 25.56 -3.12
CA GLN A 50 -57.89 24.41 -2.21
C GLN A 50 -57.10 23.27 -2.87
N VAL A 51 -57.41 22.92 -4.12
CA VAL A 51 -56.66 21.91 -4.88
C VAL A 51 -55.21 22.34 -5.08
N ALA A 52 -54.95 23.61 -5.40
CA ALA A 52 -53.59 24.13 -5.53
C ALA A 52 -52.82 24.09 -4.21
N LEU A 53 -53.46 24.41 -3.08
CA LEU A 53 -52.86 24.34 -1.75
C LEU A 53 -52.56 22.90 -1.32
N VAL A 54 -53.49 21.97 -1.54
CA VAL A 54 -53.28 20.54 -1.26
C VAL A 54 -52.20 19.95 -2.17
N SER A 55 -52.21 20.30 -3.46
CA SER A 55 -51.18 19.87 -4.40
C SER A 55 -49.81 20.44 -4.03
N ARG A 56 -49.74 21.71 -3.61
CA ARG A 56 -48.50 22.31 -3.11
C ARG A 56 -48.01 21.62 -1.83
N ALA A 57 -48.91 21.26 -0.92
CA ALA A 57 -48.57 20.54 0.30
C ALA A 57 -48.12 19.09 0.03
N ALA A 58 -48.70 18.42 -0.98
CA ALA A 58 -48.31 17.07 -1.38
C ALA A 58 -46.98 17.06 -2.18
N LEU A 59 -46.80 18.02 -3.10
CA LEU A 59 -45.59 18.16 -3.90
C LEU A 59 -44.42 18.73 -3.11
N ASN A 60 -44.70 19.52 -2.06
CA ASN A 60 -43.72 19.98 -1.07
C ASN A 60 -43.98 19.31 0.28
N ALA A 61 -44.33 18.02 0.28
CA ALA A 61 -44.33 17.26 1.52
C ALA A 61 -42.97 17.49 2.20
N PRO A 62 -42.92 17.90 3.49
CA PRO A 62 -41.67 18.12 4.17
C PRO A 62 -40.84 16.85 3.97
N ARG A 63 -39.68 16.99 3.31
CA ARG A 63 -38.75 15.88 3.16
C ARG A 63 -38.52 15.37 4.57
N VAL A 64 -39.00 14.16 4.86
CA VAL A 64 -38.62 13.45 6.06
C VAL A 64 -37.11 13.33 5.92
N VAL A 65 -36.39 14.12 6.71
CA VAL A 65 -34.93 14.06 6.74
C VAL A 65 -34.63 12.68 7.32
N GLN A 66 -34.36 11.74 6.42
CA GLN A 66 -33.85 10.43 6.83
C GLN A 66 -32.63 10.72 7.70
N PRO A 67 -32.57 10.15 8.93
CA PRO A 67 -31.37 10.28 9.72
C PRO A 67 -30.20 9.79 8.86
N PRO A 68 -29.06 10.49 8.89
CA PRO A 68 -27.89 10.05 8.15
C PRO A 68 -27.56 8.58 8.43
N ALA A 69 -27.11 7.84 7.42
CA ALA A 69 -26.84 6.39 7.53
C ALA A 69 -25.93 6.03 8.71
N TRP A 70 -24.94 6.88 9.03
CA TRP A 70 -24.04 6.68 10.16
C TRP A 70 -24.73 6.67 11.53
N ILE A 71 -25.87 7.35 11.70
CA ILE A 71 -26.62 7.26 12.98
C ILE A 71 -27.14 5.84 13.18
N HIS A 72 -27.63 5.22 12.10
CA HIS A 72 -28.09 3.84 12.15
C HIS A 72 -26.92 2.87 12.40
N GLU A 73 -25.76 3.11 11.79
CA GLU A 73 -24.55 2.32 12.05
C GLU A 73 -24.06 2.45 13.50
N ASP A 74 -24.04 3.66 14.06
CA ASP A 74 -23.71 3.90 15.46
C ASP A 74 -24.70 3.19 16.40
N ASP A 75 -25.99 3.22 16.07
CA ASP A 75 -27.03 2.52 16.83
C ASP A 75 -26.87 1.00 16.77
N LEU A 76 -26.51 0.45 15.61
CA LEU A 76 -26.17 -0.96 15.47
C LEU A 76 -24.90 -1.31 16.25
N ALA A 77 -23.88 -0.47 16.21
CA ALA A 77 -22.64 -0.64 16.94
C ALA A 77 -22.90 -0.64 18.46
N ARG A 78 -23.73 0.27 18.97
CA ARG A 78 -24.11 0.31 20.40
C ARG A 78 -24.83 -0.94 20.88
N ARG A 79 -25.57 -1.61 20.00
CA ARG A 79 -26.32 -2.84 20.31
C ARG A 79 -25.52 -4.12 20.05
N TYR A 80 -24.32 -3.99 19.51
CA TYR A 80 -23.48 -5.15 19.21
C TYR A 80 -23.08 -5.88 20.49
N VAL A 81 -23.24 -7.20 20.48
CA VAL A 81 -22.80 -8.10 21.54
C VAL A 81 -21.97 -9.19 20.89
N ALA A 82 -20.71 -9.33 21.30
CA ALA A 82 -19.83 -10.35 20.78
C ALA A 82 -20.34 -11.75 21.15
N GLU A 83 -20.26 -12.69 20.22
CA GLU A 83 -20.60 -14.08 20.50
C GLU A 83 -19.50 -14.76 21.33
N SER A 84 -19.87 -15.85 21.99
CA SER A 84 -18.87 -16.64 22.71
C SER A 84 -17.86 -17.27 21.74
N PRO A 85 -16.55 -17.22 22.03
CA PRO A 85 -15.56 -17.83 21.15
C PRO A 85 -15.75 -19.35 21.03
N SER A 86 -15.56 -19.86 19.81
CA SER A 86 -15.48 -21.29 19.54
C SER A 86 -14.22 -21.93 20.15
N ASP A 87 -14.17 -23.26 20.22
CA ASP A 87 -12.98 -23.95 20.74
C ASP A 87 -11.76 -23.76 19.83
N VAL A 88 -11.95 -23.63 18.52
CA VAL A 88 -10.90 -23.26 17.55
C VAL A 88 -10.32 -21.89 17.88
N GLN A 89 -11.18 -20.91 18.18
CA GLN A 89 -10.76 -19.55 18.53
C GLN A 89 -10.04 -19.49 19.88
N LYS A 90 -10.48 -20.29 20.87
CA LYS A 90 -9.76 -20.42 22.15
C LYS A 90 -8.38 -21.05 21.98
N ALA A 91 -8.28 -22.10 21.16
CA ALA A 91 -7.00 -22.72 20.83
C ALA A 91 -6.08 -21.76 20.07
N ASN A 92 -6.63 -21.00 19.12
CA ASN A 92 -5.89 -19.97 18.39
C ASN A 92 -5.39 -18.87 19.33
N HIS A 93 -6.20 -18.42 20.29
CA HIS A 93 -5.78 -17.46 21.31
C HIS A 93 -4.57 -17.97 22.10
N ALA A 94 -4.59 -19.22 22.57
CA ALA A 94 -3.45 -19.81 23.29
C ALA A 94 -2.19 -19.85 22.41
N ARG A 95 -2.31 -20.30 21.16
CA ARG A 95 -1.22 -20.31 20.17
C ARG A 95 -0.63 -18.91 19.93
N LEU A 96 -1.47 -17.89 19.82
CA LEU A 96 -1.03 -16.51 19.62
C LEU A 96 -0.31 -15.96 20.86
N VAL A 97 -0.76 -16.31 22.07
CA VAL A 97 -0.04 -15.97 23.31
C VAL A 97 1.36 -16.59 23.30
N ASP A 98 1.49 -17.88 23.02
CA ASP A 98 2.80 -18.55 22.96
C ASP A 98 3.71 -17.93 21.89
N LEU A 99 3.15 -17.61 20.73
CA LEU A 99 3.87 -16.90 19.67
C LEU A 99 4.38 -15.55 20.16
N ILE A 100 3.55 -14.72 20.81
CA ILE A 100 3.96 -13.43 21.36
C ILE A 100 5.05 -13.59 22.40
N GLU A 101 4.94 -14.58 23.30
CA GLU A 101 5.92 -14.80 24.35
C GLU A 101 7.27 -15.28 23.82
N SER A 102 7.28 -16.01 22.71
CA SER A 102 8.50 -16.44 22.02
C SER A 102 9.27 -15.29 21.36
N ARG A 103 8.62 -14.14 21.10
CA ARG A 103 9.22 -13.01 20.39
C ARG A 103 9.95 -12.08 21.35
N SER A 104 11.10 -11.57 20.92
CA SER A 104 11.85 -10.54 21.63
C SER A 104 12.55 -9.65 20.61
N SER A 105 12.62 -8.36 20.88
CA SER A 105 13.34 -7.44 20.00
C SER A 105 14.84 -7.77 19.95
N ALA A 106 15.41 -7.78 18.75
CA ALA A 106 16.84 -7.83 18.48
C ALA A 106 17.56 -6.54 18.90
N TYR A 107 16.82 -5.43 19.03
CA TYR A 107 17.38 -4.17 19.47
C TYR A 107 17.63 -4.16 20.99
N SER A 108 18.80 -3.68 21.38
CA SER A 108 19.12 -3.47 22.79
C SER A 108 18.26 -2.34 23.37
N PRO A 109 17.54 -2.56 24.49
CA PRO A 109 16.75 -1.52 25.13
C PRO A 109 17.58 -0.30 25.56
N ALA A 110 18.89 -0.47 25.81
CA ALA A 110 19.79 0.63 26.16
C ALA A 110 19.88 1.71 25.06
N LEU A 111 19.64 1.34 23.79
CA LEU A 111 19.60 2.29 22.67
C LEU A 111 18.41 3.26 22.78
N PHE A 112 17.36 2.89 23.52
CA PHE A 112 16.08 3.62 23.60
C PHE A 112 15.91 4.40 24.90
N SER A 113 17.03 4.80 25.53
CA SER A 113 16.98 5.77 26.61
C SER A 113 16.29 7.06 26.13
N LEU A 114 15.63 7.79 27.04
CA LEU A 114 15.01 9.08 26.70
C LEU A 114 16.03 10.02 26.04
N ARG A 115 17.25 10.09 26.56
CA ARG A 115 18.31 10.93 25.98
C ARG A 115 18.66 10.52 24.55
N SER A 116 18.67 9.21 24.26
CA SER A 116 18.99 8.69 22.92
C SER A 116 17.90 9.03 21.91
N ILE A 117 16.63 8.72 22.20
CA ILE A 117 15.54 8.86 21.21
C ILE A 117 15.26 10.31 20.81
N TRP A 118 15.55 11.27 21.70
CA TRP A 118 15.41 12.72 21.43
C TRP A 118 16.66 13.33 20.80
N SER A 119 17.73 12.56 20.61
CA SER A 119 18.93 13.05 19.93
C SER A 119 18.76 13.00 18.41
N GLU A 120 19.11 14.10 17.75
CA GLU A 120 19.10 14.21 16.28
C GLU A 120 20.09 13.24 15.62
N THR A 121 21.21 12.94 16.29
CA THR A 121 22.24 12.03 15.79
C THR A 121 21.98 10.57 16.18
N SER A 122 20.90 10.29 16.90
CA SER A 122 20.56 8.93 17.28
C SER A 122 20.21 8.09 16.05
N PRO A 123 20.76 6.86 15.94
CA PRO A 123 20.40 5.92 14.89
C PRO A 123 19.04 5.26 15.14
N VAL A 124 18.35 5.62 16.23
CA VAL A 124 17.05 5.07 16.60
C VAL A 124 16.05 6.16 16.99
N VAL A 125 14.76 5.84 16.89
CA VAL A 125 13.65 6.75 17.16
C VAL A 125 12.65 6.13 18.12
N GLY A 126 12.03 6.96 18.96
CA GLY A 126 10.87 6.57 19.76
C GLY A 126 9.59 6.61 18.91
N VAL A 127 8.69 5.66 19.14
CA VAL A 127 7.48 5.48 18.34
C VAL A 127 6.24 5.47 19.23
N SER A 128 5.17 6.11 18.73
CA SER A 128 3.82 6.02 19.29
C SER A 128 3.02 5.00 18.48
N ALA A 129 2.66 3.87 19.09
CA ALA A 129 1.74 2.95 18.47
C ALA A 129 0.31 3.53 18.52
N VAL A 130 -0.39 3.43 17.41
CA VAL A 130 -1.78 3.85 17.24
C VAL A 130 -2.57 2.63 16.85
N LEU A 131 -3.45 2.21 17.76
CA LEU A 131 -4.27 1.03 17.61
C LEU A 131 -5.72 1.45 17.38
N LEU A 132 -6.29 1.02 16.26
CA LEU A 132 -7.71 1.19 16.01
C LEU A 132 -8.47 0.01 16.60
N HIS A 133 -9.49 0.31 17.41
CA HIS A 133 -10.34 -0.70 18.00
C HIS A 133 -11.79 -0.48 17.64
N TRP A 134 -12.51 -1.57 17.35
CA TRP A 134 -13.96 -1.56 17.30
C TRP A 134 -14.58 -2.71 18.10
N LYS A 135 -14.72 -3.90 17.51
CA LYS A 135 -15.43 -5.02 18.14
C LYS A 135 -14.51 -5.98 18.89
N ARG A 136 -13.22 -6.03 18.52
CA ARG A 136 -12.30 -7.13 18.87
C ARG A 136 -11.41 -6.83 20.07
N ARG A 137 -11.99 -6.79 21.27
CA ARG A 137 -11.28 -6.44 22.51
C ARG A 137 -10.14 -7.40 22.85
N LYS A 138 -10.32 -8.71 22.71
CA LYS A 138 -9.27 -9.73 22.91
C LYS A 138 -8.19 -9.62 21.84
N GLY A 139 -8.57 -9.30 20.60
CA GLY A 139 -7.61 -9.06 19.53
C GLY A 139 -6.72 -7.86 19.86
N LEU A 140 -7.33 -6.76 20.29
CA LEU A 140 -6.63 -5.58 20.77
C LEU A 140 -5.70 -5.89 21.96
N GLU A 141 -6.13 -6.70 22.93
CA GLU A 141 -5.28 -7.12 24.06
C GLU A 141 -4.02 -7.86 23.58
N LEU A 142 -4.15 -8.77 22.62
CA LEU A 142 -3.02 -9.49 22.03
C LEU A 142 -2.07 -8.53 21.31
N VAL A 143 -2.59 -7.58 20.53
CA VAL A 143 -1.77 -6.56 19.85
C VAL A 143 -1.00 -5.72 20.88
N VAL A 144 -1.66 -5.19 21.91
CA VAL A 144 -1.01 -4.39 22.98
C VAL A 144 0.08 -5.20 23.69
N ARG A 145 -0.21 -6.46 24.02
CA ARG A 145 0.76 -7.37 24.66
C ARG A 145 1.97 -7.64 23.78
N HIS A 146 1.79 -7.72 22.47
CA HIS A 146 2.86 -7.95 21.51
C HIS A 146 3.74 -6.71 21.32
N ILE A 147 3.15 -5.58 20.94
CA ILE A 147 3.92 -4.39 20.56
C ILE A 147 4.69 -3.78 21.75
N SER A 148 4.18 -3.93 22.98
CA SER A 148 4.83 -3.43 24.19
C SER A 148 6.16 -4.14 24.52
N ARG A 149 6.44 -5.27 23.86
CA ARG A 149 7.71 -6.00 24.02
C ARG A 149 8.87 -5.34 23.27
N TYR A 150 8.59 -4.38 22.39
CA TYR A 150 9.60 -3.74 21.54
C TYR A 150 10.04 -2.40 22.14
N PRO A 151 11.35 -2.18 22.34
CA PRO A 151 11.86 -1.04 23.11
C PRO A 151 11.62 0.32 22.44
N PHE A 152 11.43 0.34 21.12
CA PHE A 152 11.09 1.54 20.34
C PHE A 152 9.63 1.98 20.52
N ILE A 153 8.72 1.12 20.98
CA ILE A 153 7.34 1.53 21.30
C ILE A 153 7.34 2.18 22.67
N ARG A 154 7.05 3.49 22.71
CA ARG A 154 7.13 4.32 23.92
C ARG A 154 5.79 4.84 24.40
N GLU A 155 4.86 4.99 23.47
CA GLU A 155 3.47 5.39 23.71
C GLU A 155 2.56 4.43 22.94
N ILE A 156 1.40 4.12 23.51
CA ILE A 156 0.30 3.41 22.86
C ILE A 156 -0.95 4.29 22.97
N ILE A 157 -1.53 4.64 21.84
CA ILE A 157 -2.80 5.36 21.73
C ILE A 157 -3.83 4.39 21.16
N ILE A 158 -4.84 4.06 21.95
CA ILE A 158 -5.97 3.24 21.50
C ILE A 158 -7.09 4.19 21.11
N TRP A 159 -7.47 4.20 19.83
CA TRP A 159 -8.66 4.86 19.36
C TRP A 159 -9.83 3.87 19.36
N ASN A 160 -10.76 4.04 20.28
CA ASN A 160 -11.91 3.17 20.44
C ASN A 160 -13.11 3.71 19.64
N ASN A 161 -13.43 3.04 18.54
CA ASN A 161 -14.57 3.30 17.66
C ASN A 161 -15.84 2.55 18.08
N HIS A 162 -15.91 1.97 19.29
CA HIS A 162 -17.12 1.34 19.78
C HIS A 162 -17.99 2.32 20.57
N PRO A 163 -18.97 3.01 19.94
CA PRO A 163 -19.85 3.89 20.69
C PRO A 163 -20.60 3.10 21.77
N GLY A 164 -20.71 3.69 22.96
CA GLY A 164 -21.40 3.09 24.11
C GLY A 164 -20.56 2.13 24.94
N VAL A 165 -19.33 1.80 24.54
CA VAL A 165 -18.40 0.98 25.32
C VAL A 165 -17.15 1.79 25.60
N ASP A 166 -16.91 2.14 26.86
CA ASP A 166 -15.68 2.85 27.25
C ASP A 166 -14.59 1.86 27.67
N LEU A 167 -13.46 1.93 26.98
CA LEU A 167 -12.24 1.26 27.42
C LEU A 167 -11.56 2.06 28.53
N LYS A 168 -10.88 1.33 29.44
CA LYS A 168 -10.15 1.87 30.59
C LYS A 168 -8.71 1.35 30.59
N ALA A 169 -7.80 2.11 31.19
CA ALA A 169 -6.40 1.69 31.29
C ALA A 169 -6.23 0.33 32.01
N SER A 170 -7.09 0.03 32.99
CA SER A 170 -7.12 -1.25 33.71
C SER A 170 -7.48 -2.46 32.83
N ASP A 171 -8.02 -2.22 31.63
CA ASP A 171 -8.35 -3.28 30.68
C ASP A 171 -7.10 -3.88 30.02
N PHE A 172 -5.94 -3.21 30.12
CA PHE A 172 -4.72 -3.59 29.43
C PHE A 172 -3.56 -3.75 30.41
N LYS A 173 -2.79 -4.83 30.25
CA LYS A 173 -1.56 -5.07 31.00
C LYS A 173 -0.36 -4.75 30.11
N ILE A 174 0.28 -3.62 30.37
CA ILE A 174 1.47 -3.19 29.62
C ILE A 174 2.68 -3.41 30.52
N ALA A 175 3.50 -4.39 30.15
CA ALA A 175 4.77 -4.67 30.82
C ALA A 175 5.91 -3.87 30.16
N PRO A 176 6.99 -3.58 30.89
CA PRO A 176 8.25 -3.17 30.28
C PRO A 176 8.73 -4.19 29.24
N PRO A 177 9.51 -3.75 28.22
CA PRO A 177 10.17 -4.67 27.30
C PRO A 177 10.97 -5.75 28.06
N PRO A 178 10.99 -7.01 27.59
CA PRO A 178 11.73 -8.07 28.26
C PRO A 178 13.22 -7.71 28.44
N ARG A 179 13.78 -8.06 29.61
CA ARG A 179 15.20 -7.85 29.95
C ARG A 179 15.64 -6.37 29.85
N SER A 180 14.73 -5.46 30.17
CA SER A 180 14.94 -4.01 30.07
C SER A 180 14.72 -3.31 31.42
N ASN A 181 15.42 -2.20 31.61
CA ASN A 181 15.16 -1.21 32.67
C ASN A 181 14.33 -0.01 32.18
N LEU A 182 13.90 -0.01 30.91
CA LEU A 182 13.01 1.02 30.38
C LEU A 182 11.64 0.94 31.07
N PRO A 183 10.95 2.07 31.27
CA PRO A 183 9.56 2.03 31.71
C PRO A 183 8.68 1.44 30.62
N ALA A 184 7.57 0.83 31.05
CA ALA A 184 6.47 0.41 30.20
C ALA A 184 5.99 1.58 29.32
N ALA A 185 5.48 1.26 28.13
CA ALA A 185 4.92 2.27 27.24
C ALA A 185 3.75 2.99 27.93
N SER A 186 3.65 4.31 27.74
CA SER A 186 2.50 5.07 28.25
C SER A 186 1.25 4.68 27.46
N LEU A 187 0.10 4.60 28.13
CA LEU A 187 -1.18 4.29 27.50
C LEU A 187 -2.10 5.50 27.51
N ARG A 188 -2.63 5.84 26.34
CA ARG A 188 -3.71 6.80 26.16
C ARG A 188 -4.86 6.13 25.43
N ILE A 189 -6.08 6.31 25.93
CA ILE A 189 -7.29 5.75 25.33
C ILE A 189 -8.18 6.94 24.93
N VAL A 190 -8.65 6.93 23.69
CA VAL A 190 -9.64 7.88 23.18
C VAL A 190 -10.93 7.11 22.89
N ASN A 191 -11.93 7.25 23.77
CA ASN A 191 -13.26 6.68 23.58
C ASN A 191 -14.08 7.60 22.68
N SER A 192 -14.27 7.20 21.43
CA SER A 192 -15.01 7.99 20.44
C SER A 192 -16.53 7.87 20.66
N PRO A 193 -17.29 8.98 20.62
CA PRO A 193 -18.75 8.94 20.80
C PRO A 193 -19.51 8.32 19.61
N SER A 194 -18.81 8.12 18.48
CA SER A 194 -19.30 7.54 17.22
C SER A 194 -18.20 6.69 16.57
N ASN A 195 -18.57 5.76 15.69
CA ASN A 195 -17.59 5.05 14.86
C ASN A 195 -17.09 5.99 13.75
N ILE A 196 -15.83 6.43 13.83
CA ILE A 196 -15.21 7.26 12.79
C ILE A 196 -14.24 6.46 11.90
N HIS A 197 -14.30 5.13 11.97
CA HIS A 197 -13.53 4.22 11.13
C HIS A 197 -12.03 4.57 11.15
N ASP A 198 -11.37 4.60 9.98
CA ASP A 198 -9.93 4.77 9.87
C ASP A 198 -9.44 6.18 10.22
N ALA A 199 -10.31 7.18 10.19
CA ALA A 199 -9.95 8.56 10.58
C ALA A 199 -9.35 8.63 11.98
N GLY A 200 -9.79 7.75 12.89
CA GLY A 200 -9.26 7.65 14.25
C GLY A 200 -7.75 7.42 14.30
N LYS A 201 -7.19 6.64 13.37
CA LYS A 201 -5.73 6.37 13.30
C LYS A 201 -4.96 7.67 13.08
N HIS A 202 -5.39 8.47 12.12
CA HIS A 202 -4.69 9.69 11.75
C HIS A 202 -4.87 10.81 12.77
N LEU A 203 -6.06 10.93 13.37
CA LEU A 203 -6.28 11.84 14.49
C LEU A 203 -5.37 11.49 15.67
N ALA A 204 -5.32 10.21 16.07
CA ALA A 204 -4.45 9.73 17.13
C ALA A 204 -2.96 9.99 16.83
N CYS A 205 -2.48 9.64 15.63
CA CYS A 205 -1.10 9.90 15.25
C CYS A 205 -0.79 11.40 15.23
N SER A 206 -1.70 12.25 14.73
CA SER A 206 -1.50 13.71 14.68
C SER A 206 -1.26 14.34 16.06
N MET A 207 -1.83 13.75 17.11
CA MET A 207 -1.70 14.17 18.51
C MET A 207 -0.73 13.32 19.33
N ALA A 208 0.02 12.43 18.69
CA ALA A 208 0.99 11.55 19.33
C ALA A 208 2.15 12.34 19.95
N THR A 209 2.78 11.80 20.99
CA THR A 209 3.90 12.44 21.70
C THR A 209 5.18 12.38 20.86
N TYR A 210 5.44 11.25 20.20
CA TYR A 210 6.63 11.05 19.39
C TYR A 210 6.41 11.42 17.92
N GLU A 211 7.49 11.80 17.22
CA GLU A 211 7.45 12.18 15.79
C GLU A 211 7.21 11.02 14.83
N HIS A 212 7.14 9.79 15.34
CA HIS A 212 6.98 8.59 14.56
C HIS A 212 5.81 7.78 15.13
N CYS A 213 4.95 7.30 14.24
CA CYS A 213 3.78 6.50 14.56
C CYS A 213 3.92 5.09 14.01
N TYR A 214 3.27 4.12 14.66
CA TYR A 214 3.06 2.76 14.16
C TYR A 214 1.57 2.44 14.16
N PHE A 215 0.98 2.09 13.02
CA PHE A 215 -0.43 1.70 12.90
C PHE A 215 -0.58 0.18 12.95
N ASN A 216 -1.58 -0.32 13.66
CA ASN A 216 -1.99 -1.72 13.65
C ASN A 216 -3.48 -1.81 14.03
N ASP A 217 -4.24 -2.63 13.30
CA ASP A 217 -5.64 -2.93 13.61
C ASP A 217 -5.76 -4.11 14.57
N ASP A 218 -6.95 -4.37 15.09
CA ASP A 218 -7.21 -5.41 16.10
C ASP A 218 -7.37 -6.83 15.55
N ASP A 219 -7.06 -7.08 14.27
CA ASP A 219 -7.16 -8.37 13.58
C ASP A 219 -5.89 -8.92 12.95
N TRP A 220 -4.79 -8.20 13.05
CA TRP A 220 -3.50 -8.65 12.53
C TRP A 220 -2.43 -8.56 13.60
N LEU A 221 -1.66 -9.63 13.74
CA LEU A 221 -0.47 -9.65 14.57
C LEU A 221 0.76 -9.53 13.67
N ASN A 222 1.35 -8.34 13.59
CA ASN A 222 2.60 -8.16 12.86
C ASN A 222 3.79 -8.66 13.68
N ILE A 223 4.25 -9.88 13.41
CA ILE A 223 5.40 -10.50 14.09
C ILE A 223 6.77 -10.04 13.56
N TYR A 224 6.80 -9.11 12.60
CA TYR A 224 7.98 -8.62 11.88
C TYR A 224 8.33 -7.17 12.27
N MET A 225 8.28 -6.89 13.57
CA MET A 225 8.38 -5.52 14.09
C MET A 225 9.80 -4.95 13.96
N ASP A 226 10.84 -5.72 14.30
CA ASP A 226 12.22 -5.21 14.25
C ASP A 226 12.66 -4.94 12.82
N THR A 227 12.31 -5.82 11.90
CA THR A 227 12.63 -5.70 10.48
C THR A 227 11.86 -4.54 9.83
N THR A 228 10.57 -4.40 10.15
CA THR A 228 9.77 -3.27 9.65
C THR A 228 10.27 -1.94 10.21
N TYR A 229 10.68 -1.92 11.49
CA TYR A 229 11.29 -0.76 12.14
C TYR A 229 12.67 -0.42 11.56
N ALA A 230 13.54 -1.42 11.35
CA ALA A 230 14.87 -1.22 10.77
C ALA A 230 14.76 -0.61 9.36
N LYS A 231 13.87 -1.17 8.55
CA LYS A 231 13.55 -0.63 7.23
C LYS A 231 13.04 0.81 7.32
N TYR A 232 12.13 1.08 8.24
CA TYR A 232 11.60 2.43 8.44
C TYR A 232 12.70 3.45 8.77
N VAL A 233 13.58 3.11 9.71
CA VAL A 233 14.70 3.99 10.10
C VAL A 233 15.69 4.19 8.95
N GLU A 234 15.96 3.16 8.15
CA GLU A 234 16.89 3.23 7.01
C GLU A 234 16.43 4.23 5.94
N CYS A 235 15.13 4.26 5.60
CA CYS A 235 14.67 4.92 4.37
C CYS A 235 13.62 6.00 4.53
N CYS A 236 12.95 6.04 5.68
CA CYS A 236 11.56 6.49 5.72
C CYS A 236 11.23 7.33 6.95
N ALA A 237 12.02 7.24 8.02
CA ALA A 237 11.91 8.07 9.22
C ALA A 237 12.20 9.55 8.98
N GLY A 238 12.81 9.90 7.84
CA GLY A 238 13.07 11.29 7.47
C GLY A 238 14.31 11.92 8.08
N ARG A 239 15.25 11.09 8.51
CA ARG A 239 16.58 11.51 8.97
C ARG A 239 17.56 11.33 7.80
N GLY A 240 18.21 12.40 7.33
CA GLY A 240 19.35 12.28 6.40
C GLY A 240 19.36 13.09 5.08
N SER A 241 18.42 14.00 4.81
CA SER A 241 18.58 14.95 3.67
C SER A 241 19.03 16.32 4.18
N GLY A 242 20.34 16.49 4.28
CA GLY A 242 20.99 17.67 4.87
C GLY A 242 20.84 18.99 4.11
N ASN A 243 19.80 19.22 3.31
CA ASN A 243 19.61 20.51 2.61
C ASN A 243 18.18 20.87 2.18
N SER A 244 17.13 20.20 2.65
CA SER A 244 15.76 20.65 2.37
C SER A 244 14.95 20.76 3.66
N ALA A 245 14.50 21.98 3.97
CA ALA A 245 13.55 22.28 5.04
C ALA A 245 12.13 21.70 4.80
N LEU A 246 12.00 20.75 3.87
CA LEU A 246 10.82 19.92 3.65
C LEU A 246 11.15 18.53 4.17
N ALA A 247 10.62 18.21 5.36
CA ALA A 247 10.77 16.94 6.05
C ALA A 247 10.35 15.77 5.15
N GLY A 248 11.29 15.18 4.41
CA GLY A 248 11.08 13.96 3.63
C GLY A 248 10.83 12.81 4.59
N GLY A 249 9.81 12.00 4.36
CA GLY A 249 9.49 10.85 5.18
C GLY A 249 8.41 10.02 4.50
N ARG A 250 8.43 8.71 4.72
CA ARG A 250 7.62 7.75 3.94
C ARG A 250 6.99 6.72 4.85
N ILE A 251 5.95 6.08 4.34
CA ILE A 251 5.32 4.93 5.00
C ILE A 251 6.19 3.70 4.73
N SER A 252 6.47 2.93 5.79
CA SER A 252 7.05 1.58 5.70
C SER A 252 6.03 0.59 6.26
N SER A 253 5.54 -0.32 5.44
CA SER A 253 4.45 -1.24 5.77
C SER A 253 4.87 -2.69 5.60
N ASN A 254 4.38 -3.53 6.50
CA ASN A 254 4.23 -4.94 6.22
C ASN A 254 2.90 -5.17 5.46
N THR A 255 2.77 -6.23 4.67
CA THR A 255 1.52 -6.56 3.96
C THR A 255 1.50 -8.03 3.52
N MET A 256 0.34 -8.56 3.10
CA MET A 256 0.25 -9.90 2.51
C MET A 256 0.81 -9.93 1.07
N PRO A 257 1.32 -11.08 0.57
CA PRO A 257 1.82 -11.20 -0.80
C PRO A 257 0.81 -10.76 -1.85
N ILE A 258 -0.44 -11.23 -1.77
CA ILE A 258 -1.47 -10.88 -2.76
C ILE A 258 -1.78 -9.37 -2.74
N ILE A 259 -1.86 -8.79 -1.55
CA ILE A 259 -2.08 -7.36 -1.38
C ILE A 259 -0.90 -6.56 -1.95
N HIS A 260 0.35 -7.01 -1.76
CA HIS A 260 1.51 -6.38 -2.37
C HIS A 260 1.43 -6.36 -3.90
N LEU A 261 1.06 -7.49 -4.51
CA LEU A 261 0.87 -7.59 -5.96
C LEU A 261 -0.15 -6.57 -6.46
N GLU A 262 -1.31 -6.47 -5.80
CA GLU A 262 -2.32 -5.46 -6.15
C GLU A 262 -1.76 -4.05 -5.96
N HIS A 263 -1.12 -3.74 -4.83
CA HIS A 263 -0.55 -2.41 -4.61
C HIS A 263 0.46 -1.99 -5.67
N ARG A 264 1.21 -2.94 -6.24
CA ARG A 264 2.11 -2.66 -7.37
C ARG A 264 1.35 -2.24 -8.63
N ARG A 265 0.16 -2.78 -8.88
CA ARG A 265 -0.76 -2.33 -9.94
C ARG A 265 -1.41 -0.99 -9.62
N TRP A 266 -1.49 -0.61 -8.35
CA TRP A 266 -2.10 0.66 -7.91
C TRP A 266 -1.05 1.72 -7.53
N ARG A 267 -0.01 1.82 -8.35
CA ARG A 267 0.95 2.94 -8.37
C ARG A 267 0.67 3.86 -9.55
N PHE A 268 0.79 5.16 -9.32
CA PHE A 268 0.43 6.19 -10.28
C PHE A 268 1.54 7.22 -10.38
N GLU A 269 1.85 7.63 -11.61
CA GLU A 269 2.84 8.65 -11.91
C GLU A 269 2.27 9.68 -12.91
N HIS A 270 2.56 10.95 -12.68
CA HIS A 270 2.33 12.03 -13.65
C HIS A 270 3.46 13.07 -13.53
N PRO A 271 4.50 12.99 -14.37
CA PRO A 271 5.70 13.81 -14.23
C PRO A 271 5.44 15.32 -14.21
N ASP A 272 4.49 15.82 -15.03
CA ASP A 272 4.21 17.26 -15.14
C ASP A 272 3.54 17.84 -13.88
N LEU A 273 2.96 17.00 -13.03
CA LEU A 273 2.33 17.40 -11.76
C LEU A 273 3.15 16.94 -10.55
N ASP A 274 4.29 16.29 -10.79
CA ASP A 274 5.07 15.56 -9.79
C ASP A 274 4.20 14.61 -8.94
N LEU A 275 3.17 14.02 -9.56
CA LEU A 275 2.36 12.99 -8.92
C LEU A 275 3.14 11.69 -8.95
N HIS A 276 3.36 11.09 -7.79
CA HIS A 276 3.99 9.77 -7.67
C HIS A 276 3.49 9.11 -6.39
N THR A 277 2.50 8.24 -6.54
CA THR A 277 1.72 7.77 -5.39
C THR A 277 1.38 6.30 -5.45
N GLY A 278 1.11 5.70 -4.29
CA GLY A 278 0.72 4.30 -4.19
C GLY A 278 -0.16 4.01 -2.98
N PHE A 279 -0.94 2.95 -3.10
CA PHE A 279 -1.78 2.46 -2.02
C PHE A 279 -1.00 1.52 -1.08
N THR A 280 -1.20 1.64 0.24
CA THR A 280 -0.79 0.62 1.22
C THR A 280 -1.85 0.43 2.29
N TRP A 281 -2.04 -0.80 2.73
CA TRP A 281 -2.98 -1.15 3.79
C TRP A 281 -2.31 -0.99 5.16
N LEU A 282 -2.72 0.02 5.94
CA LEU A 282 -2.00 0.41 7.16
C LEU A 282 -2.26 -0.52 8.35
N GLY A 283 -3.45 -1.12 8.40
CA GLY A 283 -3.92 -1.95 9.51
C GLY A 283 -3.06 -3.18 9.82
N THR A 284 -2.21 -3.61 8.90
CA THR A 284 -1.37 -4.81 9.06
C THR A 284 -0.02 -4.55 9.71
N GLY A 285 0.26 -3.29 10.09
CA GLY A 285 1.52 -2.88 10.69
C GLY A 285 2.32 -1.95 9.79
N SER A 286 2.25 -0.66 10.06
CA SER A 286 2.97 0.35 9.27
C SER A 286 3.57 1.45 10.12
N PHE A 287 4.83 1.80 9.85
CA PHE A 287 5.47 2.97 10.43
C PHE A 287 5.31 4.19 9.52
N THR A 288 5.09 5.36 10.12
CA THR A 288 4.98 6.62 9.40
C THR A 288 5.46 7.79 10.27
N PRO A 289 6.05 8.85 9.69
CA PRO A 289 6.25 10.10 10.41
C PRO A 289 4.90 10.74 10.79
N ARG A 290 4.83 11.28 12.02
CA ARG A 290 3.66 11.99 12.57
C ARG A 290 3.20 13.14 11.69
N HIS A 291 4.15 13.87 11.09
CA HIS A 291 3.83 15.01 10.25
C HIS A 291 2.96 14.64 9.04
N LEU A 292 3.03 13.40 8.53
CA LEU A 292 2.17 12.94 7.43
C LEU A 292 0.70 12.90 7.88
N SER A 293 0.40 12.39 9.08
CA SER A 293 -0.97 12.40 9.62
C SER A 293 -1.47 13.79 9.99
N ARG A 294 -0.59 14.67 10.50
CA ARG A 294 -0.94 16.09 10.73
C ARG A 294 -1.31 16.78 9.43
N ARG A 295 -0.49 16.62 8.39
CA ARG A 295 -0.74 17.18 7.07
C ARG A 295 -2.02 16.62 6.47
N PHE A 296 -2.22 15.31 6.52
CA PHE A 296 -3.43 14.69 6.02
C PHE A 296 -4.69 15.25 6.69
N THR A 297 -4.70 15.38 8.03
CA THR A 297 -5.82 15.98 8.77
C THR A 297 -6.08 17.43 8.35
N GLN A 298 -5.04 18.21 8.07
CA GLN A 298 -5.17 19.58 7.54
C GLN A 298 -5.73 19.59 6.12
N GLN A 299 -5.27 18.68 5.26
CA GLN A 299 -5.72 18.55 3.87
C GLN A 299 -7.19 18.18 3.78
N GLN A 300 -7.69 17.31 4.67
CA GLN A 300 -9.12 16.96 4.74
C GLN A 300 -10.02 18.19 4.97
N ALA A 301 -9.51 19.21 5.66
CA ALA A 301 -10.25 20.41 6.04
C ALA A 301 -9.93 21.65 5.17
N ALA A 302 -9.05 21.53 4.16
CA ALA A 302 -8.58 22.65 3.37
C ALA A 302 -9.24 22.73 1.98
N ALA A 303 -9.59 23.94 1.55
CA ALA A 303 -9.94 24.24 0.16
C ALA A 303 -8.69 24.05 -0.74
N PRO A 304 -8.82 23.77 -2.04
CA PRO A 304 -10.04 23.78 -2.84
C PRO A 304 -10.80 22.44 -2.88
N VAL A 305 -10.28 21.38 -2.25
CA VAL A 305 -10.90 20.05 -2.31
C VAL A 305 -11.08 19.48 -0.91
N LEU A 306 -12.28 19.67 -0.36
CA LEU A 306 -12.68 19.11 0.93
C LEU A 306 -13.08 17.65 0.76
N LEU A 307 -12.61 16.77 1.65
CA LEU A 307 -13.12 15.41 1.69
C LEU A 307 -14.53 15.39 2.28
N SER A 308 -15.41 14.59 1.67
CA SER A 308 -16.70 14.29 2.29
C SER A 308 -16.49 13.50 3.60
N ARG A 309 -17.53 13.43 4.44
CA ARG A 309 -17.49 12.58 5.64
C ARG A 309 -17.24 11.13 5.25
N ASP A 310 -17.90 10.62 4.22
CA ASP A 310 -17.77 9.23 3.79
C ASP A 310 -16.35 8.92 3.32
N GLN A 311 -15.72 9.83 2.57
CA GLN A 311 -14.30 9.73 2.19
C GLN A 311 -13.38 9.78 3.41
N SER A 312 -13.71 10.59 4.41
CA SER A 312 -12.95 10.69 5.65
C SER A 312 -13.07 9.41 6.49
N LEU A 313 -14.19 8.68 6.44
CA LEU A 313 -14.33 7.40 7.16
C LEU A 313 -13.41 6.31 6.61
N VAL A 314 -13.16 6.29 5.29
CA VAL A 314 -12.21 5.38 4.63
C VAL A 314 -10.81 5.99 4.49
N ALA A 315 -10.39 6.76 5.50
CA ALA A 315 -9.17 7.55 5.48
C ALA A 315 -7.91 6.75 5.12
N ASP A 316 -7.81 5.47 5.49
CA ASP A 316 -6.66 4.62 5.15
C ASP A 316 -6.45 4.53 3.63
N MET A 317 -7.53 4.49 2.85
CA MET A 317 -7.47 4.46 1.37
C MET A 317 -6.91 5.77 0.81
N PHE A 318 -7.20 6.90 1.46
CA PHE A 318 -6.74 8.22 1.01
C PHE A 318 -5.34 8.55 1.52
N PHE A 319 -5.02 8.18 2.76
CA PHE A 319 -3.83 8.63 3.47
C PHE A 319 -2.55 8.30 2.72
N SER A 320 -2.34 7.04 2.34
CA SER A 320 -1.10 6.65 1.66
C SER A 320 -0.97 7.33 0.32
N LEU A 321 -2.08 7.45 -0.42
CA LEU A 321 -2.09 8.10 -1.72
C LEU A 321 -1.76 9.59 -1.57
N TRP A 322 -2.33 10.24 -0.57
CA TRP A 322 -2.13 11.66 -0.29
C TRP A 322 -0.79 11.96 0.40
N THR A 323 0.04 10.94 0.64
CA THR A 323 1.44 11.20 0.94
C THR A 323 2.18 11.77 -0.29
N ASN A 324 1.67 11.50 -1.49
CA ASN A 324 2.35 11.69 -2.78
C ASN A 324 3.76 11.08 -2.72
N SER A 325 3.84 9.82 -2.30
CA SER A 325 5.08 9.05 -2.30
C SER A 325 4.76 7.56 -2.43
N TYR A 326 5.68 6.78 -3.00
CA TYR A 326 5.54 5.33 -3.01
C TYR A 326 5.81 4.77 -1.59
N PRO A 327 4.81 4.11 -0.95
CA PRO A 327 5.05 3.44 0.32
C PRO A 327 6.03 2.29 0.12
N GLU A 328 6.95 2.13 1.08
CA GLU A 328 7.81 0.96 1.17
C GLU A 328 6.99 -0.18 1.74
N GLN A 329 6.95 -1.31 1.04
CA GLN A 329 6.12 -2.44 1.41
C GLN A 329 6.92 -3.72 1.37
N MET A 330 6.75 -4.54 2.40
CA MET A 330 7.37 -5.86 2.50
C MET A 330 6.26 -6.91 2.54
N PRO A 331 6.13 -7.80 1.54
CA PRO A 331 5.14 -8.88 1.56
C PRO A 331 5.59 -10.00 2.50
N ASN A 332 4.69 -10.51 3.35
CA ASN A 332 4.90 -11.66 4.25
C ASN A 332 3.61 -12.38 4.59
N ASP A 333 3.75 -13.61 5.09
CA ASP A 333 2.67 -14.35 5.75
C ASP A 333 2.30 -13.65 7.08
N LEU A 334 1.27 -12.81 7.03
CA LEU A 334 0.72 -12.15 8.22
C LEU A 334 -0.06 -13.14 9.09
N VAL A 335 -0.10 -12.86 10.40
CA VAL A 335 -0.78 -13.71 11.38
C VAL A 335 -2.15 -13.11 11.72
N PRO A 336 -3.27 -13.70 11.26
CA PRO A 336 -4.61 -13.21 11.58
C PRO A 336 -4.97 -13.49 13.04
N ILE A 337 -5.70 -12.57 13.65
CA ILE A 337 -6.22 -12.68 15.01
C ILE A 337 -7.70 -13.06 14.96
N ASP A 338 -7.96 -14.37 14.93
CA ASP A 338 -9.32 -14.94 15.00
C ASP A 338 -9.52 -15.60 16.37
N VAL A 339 -9.98 -14.80 17.35
CA VAL A 339 -10.07 -15.20 18.78
C VAL A 339 -11.40 -14.81 19.44
N GLU A 340 -12.34 -14.24 18.68
CA GLU A 340 -13.65 -13.78 19.15
C GLU A 340 -14.79 -14.32 18.30
N GLY A 341 -15.91 -14.65 18.93
CA GLY A 341 -17.08 -15.18 18.22
C GLY A 341 -17.81 -14.12 17.39
N GLY A 342 -18.51 -14.58 16.35
CA GLY A 342 -19.38 -13.76 15.50
C GLY A 342 -18.67 -13.08 14.32
N GLU A 343 -19.45 -12.33 13.56
CA GLU A 343 -18.96 -11.54 12.41
C GLU A 343 -18.34 -10.22 12.90
N VAL A 344 -17.05 -10.28 13.23
CA VAL A 344 -16.31 -9.22 13.93
C VAL A 344 -15.52 -8.29 13.02
N GLY A 345 -15.36 -8.63 11.74
CA GLY A 345 -14.62 -7.83 10.77
C GLY A 345 -15.55 -7.00 9.88
N TRP A 346 -15.14 -5.78 9.52
CA TRP A 346 -15.80 -5.00 8.45
C TRP A 346 -15.81 -5.77 7.11
N SER A 347 -14.83 -6.67 6.95
CA SER A 347 -14.54 -7.50 5.78
C SER A 347 -15.22 -8.87 5.73
N ARG A 348 -16.34 -9.11 6.42
CA ARG A 348 -17.01 -10.44 6.37
C ARG A 348 -18.48 -10.41 5.94
N GLY A 349 -19.00 -9.24 5.54
CA GLY A 349 -20.39 -9.08 5.11
C GLY A 349 -20.70 -9.92 3.88
N ASP A 350 -21.65 -10.85 4.00
CA ASP A 350 -22.15 -11.64 2.88
C ASP A 350 -22.61 -10.73 1.72
N GLY A 351 -22.07 -10.98 0.52
CA GLY A 351 -22.45 -10.28 -0.71
C GLY A 351 -21.76 -8.94 -0.98
N VAL A 352 -20.80 -8.51 -0.17
CA VAL A 352 -20.00 -7.30 -0.43
C VAL A 352 -18.70 -7.66 -1.14
N ASP A 353 -18.54 -7.20 -2.38
CA ASP A 353 -17.26 -7.22 -3.08
C ASP A 353 -16.33 -6.13 -2.49
N GLN A 354 -15.49 -6.54 -1.55
CA GLN A 354 -14.57 -5.63 -0.86
C GLN A 354 -13.52 -5.03 -1.78
N TRP A 355 -13.06 -5.78 -2.79
CA TRP A 355 -12.10 -5.25 -3.74
C TRP A 355 -12.73 -4.15 -4.58
N ALA A 356 -13.98 -4.31 -4.99
CA ALA A 356 -14.72 -3.23 -5.65
C ALA A 356 -14.82 -1.97 -4.78
N VAL A 357 -15.07 -2.11 -3.46
CA VAL A 357 -15.10 -0.98 -2.52
C VAL A 357 -13.72 -0.34 -2.37
N VAL A 358 -12.66 -1.14 -2.17
CA VAL A 358 -11.28 -0.68 -2.03
C VAL A 358 -10.83 0.08 -3.29
N TYR A 359 -11.00 -0.51 -4.47
CA TYR A 359 -10.61 0.10 -5.74
C TYR A 359 -11.45 1.33 -6.09
N GLY A 360 -12.73 1.34 -5.74
CA GLY A 360 -13.58 2.53 -5.86
C GLY A 360 -13.03 3.70 -5.04
N ASN A 361 -12.61 3.44 -3.81
CA ASN A 361 -12.03 4.46 -2.93
C ASN A 361 -10.62 4.88 -3.35
N ILE A 362 -9.77 3.96 -3.82
CA ILE A 362 -8.47 4.30 -4.40
C ILE A 362 -8.65 5.21 -5.62
N ARG A 363 -9.57 4.88 -6.53
CA ARG A 363 -9.92 5.71 -7.69
C ARG A 363 -10.38 7.11 -7.25
N SER A 364 -11.24 7.19 -6.23
CA SER A 364 -11.68 8.47 -5.66
C SER A 364 -10.48 9.27 -5.13
N ALA A 365 -9.66 8.65 -4.28
CA ALA A 365 -8.49 9.28 -3.67
C ALA A 365 -7.46 9.81 -4.68
N VAL A 366 -7.17 9.06 -5.74
CA VAL A 366 -6.26 9.49 -6.81
C VAL A 366 -6.82 10.66 -7.60
N ARG A 367 -8.11 10.65 -7.94
CA ARG A 367 -8.77 11.79 -8.61
C ARG A 367 -8.72 13.04 -7.77
N THR A 368 -9.05 12.91 -6.49
CA THR A 368 -9.06 14.03 -5.55
C THR A 368 -7.65 14.57 -5.33
N LEU A 369 -6.63 13.71 -5.25
CA LEU A 369 -5.22 14.12 -5.19
C LEU A 369 -4.78 14.83 -6.48
N PHE A 370 -5.08 14.27 -7.64
CA PHE A 370 -4.76 14.86 -8.94
C PHE A 370 -5.35 16.27 -9.05
N LEU A 371 -6.63 16.42 -8.67
CA LEU A 371 -7.29 17.72 -8.61
C LEU A 371 -6.61 18.63 -7.60
N ALA A 372 -6.29 18.16 -6.39
CA ALA A 372 -5.61 18.96 -5.39
C ALA A 372 -4.24 19.47 -5.86
N LEU A 373 -3.43 18.64 -6.52
CA LEU A 373 -2.12 19.03 -7.07
C LEU A 373 -2.26 20.01 -8.23
N THR A 374 -3.22 19.76 -9.10
CA THR A 374 -3.56 20.63 -10.23
C THR A 374 -4.04 22.01 -9.77
N LEU A 375 -4.84 22.04 -8.69
CA LEU A 375 -5.39 23.25 -8.11
C LEU A 375 -4.45 23.87 -7.04
N ALA A 376 -3.31 23.27 -6.73
CA ALA A 376 -2.45 23.76 -5.67
C ALA A 376 -1.87 25.12 -6.05
N THR A 377 -2.24 26.18 -5.32
CA THR A 377 -1.43 27.40 -5.22
C THR A 377 -0.66 27.36 -3.90
N PRO A 378 0.48 28.04 -3.79
CA PRO A 378 1.22 28.12 -2.51
C PRO A 378 0.41 28.67 -1.33
N SER A 379 -0.71 29.34 -1.61
CA SER A 379 -1.57 30.00 -0.63
C SER A 379 -2.82 29.22 -0.22
N LEU A 380 -3.31 28.25 -1.01
CA LEU A 380 -4.58 27.54 -0.76
C LEU A 380 -4.39 26.12 -0.23
N VAL A 381 -3.30 25.45 -0.62
CA VAL A 381 -2.95 24.14 -0.08
C VAL A 381 -1.84 24.37 0.94
N PRO A 382 -1.85 23.73 2.12
CA PRO A 382 -0.69 23.74 3.01
C PRO A 382 0.56 23.37 2.21
N PHE A 383 1.37 24.38 1.91
CA PHE A 383 2.59 24.23 1.17
C PHE A 383 3.51 23.29 1.95
N PRO A 384 4.09 22.25 1.34
CA PRO A 384 3.69 21.54 0.12
C PRO A 384 3.46 20.03 0.38
N PHE A 385 2.65 19.36 -0.45
CA PHE A 385 2.92 17.94 -0.74
C PHE A 385 4.38 17.90 -1.23
N PRO A 386 5.26 17.02 -0.71
CA PRO A 386 6.66 17.02 -1.11
C PRO A 386 6.69 16.81 -2.62
N LEU A 387 7.05 17.88 -3.33
CA LEU A 387 7.41 17.83 -4.73
C LEU A 387 8.86 17.37 -4.72
N SER A 388 9.05 16.07 -4.87
CA SER A 388 10.36 15.44 -4.84
C SER A 388 10.34 14.27 -5.79
N THR A 389 11.43 14.06 -6.53
CA THR A 389 11.58 12.88 -7.38
C THR A 389 11.22 11.60 -6.60
N PRO A 390 10.48 10.65 -7.20
CA PRO A 390 10.19 9.39 -6.55
C PRO A 390 11.49 8.75 -6.07
N PRO A 391 11.56 8.30 -4.81
CA PRO A 391 12.75 7.62 -4.31
C PRO A 391 12.99 6.34 -5.11
N ALA A 392 14.27 6.02 -5.34
CA ALA A 392 14.64 4.75 -5.98
C ALA A 392 14.01 3.57 -5.23
N GLU A 393 13.60 2.56 -5.99
CA GLU A 393 13.02 1.36 -5.40
C GLU A 393 14.04 0.69 -4.48
N SER A 394 13.60 0.34 -3.27
CA SER A 394 14.48 -0.38 -2.36
C SER A 394 14.73 -1.80 -2.81
N HIS A 395 15.99 -2.22 -2.69
CA HIS A 395 16.34 -3.63 -2.83
C HIS A 395 15.95 -4.45 -1.61
N THR A 396 15.59 -3.84 -0.48
CA THR A 396 15.06 -4.56 0.69
C THR A 396 13.62 -4.97 0.41
N ARG A 397 13.39 -6.28 0.33
CA ARG A 397 12.12 -6.83 -0.19
C ARG A 397 11.24 -7.46 0.87
N ALA A 398 11.79 -8.28 1.77
CA ALA A 398 10.97 -9.00 2.76
C ALA A 398 11.75 -9.27 4.06
N PRO A 399 11.11 -9.24 5.23
CA PRO A 399 11.68 -9.70 6.49
C PRO A 399 11.75 -11.22 6.56
N CYS A 400 12.71 -11.68 7.34
CA CYS A 400 12.86 -13.09 7.67
C CYS A 400 11.82 -13.54 8.71
N ALA A 401 11.40 -14.81 8.68
CA ALA A 401 10.38 -15.38 9.60
C ALA A 401 10.71 -15.22 11.10
N ASN A 402 11.99 -15.09 11.42
CA ASN A 402 12.49 -14.88 12.78
C ASN A 402 12.66 -13.40 13.17
N ASP A 403 12.28 -12.46 12.30
CA ASP A 403 12.38 -11.00 12.50
C ASP A 403 13.82 -10.49 12.74
N ALA A 404 14.84 -11.26 12.31
CA ALA A 404 16.25 -10.93 12.58
C ALA A 404 17.07 -10.62 11.32
N CYS A 405 16.47 -10.69 10.14
CA CYS A 405 17.06 -10.21 8.90
C CYS A 405 16.02 -9.70 7.90
N LEU A 406 16.51 -9.04 6.86
CA LEU A 406 15.78 -8.56 5.71
C LEU A 406 16.39 -9.18 4.45
N PHE A 407 15.59 -9.89 3.65
CA PHE A 407 15.95 -10.32 2.32
C PHE A 407 16.04 -9.12 1.38
N THR A 408 17.11 -9.11 0.59
CA THR A 408 17.45 -8.05 -0.35
C THR A 408 17.67 -8.62 -1.74
N THR A 409 17.19 -7.95 -2.79
CA THR A 409 17.49 -8.30 -4.17
C THR A 409 17.21 -7.14 -5.14
N SER A 410 18.03 -7.04 -6.20
CA SER A 410 17.74 -6.18 -7.38
C SER A 410 16.66 -6.77 -8.29
N LEU A 411 16.38 -8.07 -8.16
CA LEU A 411 15.50 -8.81 -9.06
C LEU A 411 14.03 -8.53 -8.70
N THR A 412 13.38 -7.71 -9.52
CA THR A 412 11.95 -7.40 -9.42
C THR A 412 11.17 -8.04 -10.57
N PRO A 413 10.03 -8.70 -10.29
CA PRO A 413 9.14 -9.19 -11.35
C PRO A 413 8.22 -8.09 -11.88
N PHE A 414 8.23 -6.91 -11.26
CA PHE A 414 7.27 -5.86 -11.56
C PHE A 414 7.87 -4.86 -12.55
N PRO A 415 7.12 -4.46 -13.58
CA PRO A 415 7.55 -3.35 -14.42
C PRO A 415 7.54 -2.05 -13.62
N ASP A 416 8.25 -1.06 -14.15
CA ASP A 416 8.22 0.30 -13.65
C ASP A 416 6.80 0.90 -13.75
N PRO A 417 6.35 1.73 -12.79
CA PRO A 417 5.05 2.42 -12.89
C PRO A 417 4.82 3.13 -14.23
N GLU A 418 5.88 3.63 -14.85
CA GLU A 418 5.83 4.33 -16.14
C GLU A 418 5.54 3.40 -17.33
N ALA A 419 5.60 2.08 -17.15
CA ALA A 419 5.29 1.11 -18.21
C ALA A 419 3.86 1.26 -18.76
N LEU A 420 2.91 1.79 -17.96
CA LEU A 420 1.56 2.06 -18.42
C LEU A 420 1.39 3.40 -19.16
N ARG A 421 2.40 4.28 -19.17
CA ARG A 421 2.30 5.63 -19.78
C ARG A 421 1.74 5.55 -21.19
N GLN A 422 2.25 4.61 -22.00
CA GLN A 422 1.81 4.42 -23.38
C GLN A 422 0.36 3.94 -23.48
N SER A 423 -0.05 3.03 -22.59
CA SER A 423 -1.41 2.50 -22.62
C SER A 423 -2.44 3.62 -22.44
N TYR A 424 -2.21 4.57 -21.53
CA TYR A 424 -3.19 5.63 -21.25
C TYR A 424 -3.47 6.59 -22.42
N PHE A 425 -2.66 6.59 -23.49
CA PHE A 425 -2.97 7.31 -24.72
C PHE A 425 -4.00 6.61 -25.60
N ASP A 426 -4.09 5.29 -25.51
CA ASP A 426 -5.03 4.52 -26.30
C ASP A 426 -6.44 4.82 -25.81
N THR A 427 -7.32 5.18 -26.76
CA THR A 427 -8.72 5.47 -26.47
C THR A 427 -9.34 4.27 -25.76
N PRO A 428 -10.06 4.45 -24.64
CA PRO A 428 -10.62 3.34 -23.87
C PRO A 428 -11.35 2.35 -24.78
N ALA A 429 -11.04 1.06 -24.64
CA ALA A 429 -11.69 -0.01 -25.38
C ALA A 429 -13.21 0.11 -25.19
N GLY A 430 -13.91 0.45 -26.27
CA GLY A 430 -15.35 0.68 -26.23
C GLY A 430 -15.80 2.13 -26.39
N GLN A 431 -14.96 3.10 -26.75
CA GLN A 431 -15.44 4.38 -27.35
C GLN A 431 -15.72 4.28 -28.87
N GLY A 432 -15.96 3.07 -29.40
CA GLY A 432 -16.55 2.90 -30.73
C GLY A 432 -17.96 3.51 -30.81
N GLN A 433 -18.37 3.86 -32.04
CA GLN A 433 -19.59 4.62 -32.37
C GLN A 433 -20.79 4.37 -31.43
N PRO A 434 -21.52 5.42 -31.03
CA PRO A 434 -22.63 5.29 -30.10
C PRO A 434 -23.70 4.35 -30.70
N SER A 435 -23.85 3.16 -30.12
CA SER A 435 -24.98 2.30 -30.45
C SER A 435 -26.24 2.86 -29.80
N LEU A 436 -27.38 2.72 -30.48
CA LEU A 436 -28.68 3.21 -30.03
C LEU A 436 -29.08 2.66 -28.64
N LEU A 437 -28.60 1.45 -28.30
CA LEU A 437 -28.73 0.82 -26.99
C LEU A 437 -27.96 1.56 -25.87
N ARG A 438 -26.80 2.15 -26.18
CA ARG A 438 -25.99 2.92 -25.23
C ARG A 438 -26.54 4.33 -24.99
N TRP A 439 -27.26 4.88 -25.97
CA TRP A 439 -28.02 6.11 -25.81
C TRP A 439 -29.23 5.90 -24.88
N MET A 440 -29.91 4.75 -24.98
CA MET A 440 -30.99 4.40 -24.05
C MET A 440 -30.50 4.10 -22.63
N SER A 441 -29.30 3.52 -22.45
CA SER A 441 -28.72 3.31 -21.10
C SER A 441 -28.29 4.61 -20.40
N ARG A 442 -28.10 5.72 -21.12
CA ARG A 442 -27.81 7.05 -20.52
C ARG A 442 -29.00 7.67 -19.79
N PHE A 443 -30.24 7.23 -20.05
CA PHE A 443 -31.41 7.71 -19.31
C PHE A 443 -31.58 7.06 -17.93
N GLY A 444 -30.74 6.09 -17.56
CA GLY A 444 -30.71 5.49 -16.23
C GLY A 444 -29.35 5.67 -15.56
N ARG A 445 -29.24 6.66 -14.67
CA ARG A 445 -28.03 6.97 -13.86
C ARG A 445 -26.75 7.13 -14.69
N GLU A 446 -26.63 8.25 -15.39
CA GLU A 446 -25.30 8.80 -15.69
C GLU A 446 -24.66 9.18 -14.34
N GLU A 447 -23.61 8.48 -13.92
CA GLU A 447 -22.81 8.85 -12.74
C GLU A 447 -22.41 10.33 -12.87
N SER A 448 -22.79 11.15 -11.89
CA SER A 448 -22.46 12.57 -11.82
C SER A 448 -20.94 12.85 -11.75
N ASP A 449 -20.14 11.80 -11.56
CA ASP A 449 -18.68 11.77 -11.39
C ASP A 449 -17.85 12.47 -12.49
N GLY A 450 -18.48 12.84 -13.61
CA GLY A 450 -17.86 13.55 -14.73
C GLY A 450 -18.08 15.08 -14.75
N LEU A 451 -19.24 15.54 -14.27
CA LEU A 451 -19.66 16.94 -14.44
C LEU A 451 -19.16 17.87 -13.33
N GLU A 452 -19.00 17.34 -12.12
CA GLU A 452 -18.63 18.14 -10.95
C GLU A 452 -17.22 18.73 -11.11
N TRP A 453 -16.22 17.92 -11.45
CA TRP A 453 -14.84 18.41 -11.62
C TRP A 453 -14.67 19.30 -12.85
N ARG A 454 -15.44 19.07 -13.93
CA ARG A 454 -15.42 19.95 -15.12
C ARG A 454 -15.87 21.35 -14.77
N THR A 455 -16.85 21.44 -13.87
CA THR A 455 -17.37 22.71 -13.37
C THR A 455 -16.31 23.40 -12.51
N VAL A 456 -15.67 22.68 -11.58
CA VAL A 456 -14.56 23.20 -10.74
C VAL A 456 -13.38 23.71 -11.58
N ILE A 457 -12.98 22.93 -12.61
CA ILE A 457 -11.90 23.32 -13.53
C ILE A 457 -12.32 24.57 -14.33
N ALA A 458 -13.52 24.57 -14.92
CA ALA A 458 -13.99 25.68 -15.76
C ALA A 458 -14.25 26.97 -14.95
N GLU A 459 -14.67 26.86 -13.69
CA GLU A 459 -14.78 28.00 -12.77
C GLU A 459 -13.40 28.58 -12.47
N ARG A 460 -12.40 27.73 -12.24
CA ARG A 460 -11.05 28.22 -11.99
C ARG A 460 -10.35 28.78 -13.23
N GLU A 461 -10.47 28.15 -14.39
CA GLU A 461 -9.93 28.71 -15.64
C GLU A 461 -10.53 30.08 -15.94
N ARG A 462 -11.78 30.32 -15.50
CA ARG A 462 -12.43 31.62 -15.56
C ARG A 462 -11.86 32.61 -14.54
N ASP A 463 -11.64 32.19 -13.30
CA ASP A 463 -11.21 33.06 -12.20
C ASP A 463 -9.68 33.33 -12.20
N HIS A 464 -8.90 32.40 -12.73
CA HIS A 464 -7.43 32.40 -12.74
C HIS A 464 -6.88 31.88 -14.09
N PRO A 465 -7.03 32.63 -15.18
CA PRO A 465 -6.61 32.22 -16.52
C PRO A 465 -5.08 32.06 -16.68
N ASP A 466 -4.30 32.64 -15.76
CA ASP A 466 -2.84 32.50 -15.65
C ASP A 466 -2.41 31.15 -15.03
N LEU A 467 -3.34 30.43 -14.40
CA LEU A 467 -3.16 29.10 -13.83
C LEU A 467 -3.92 28.04 -14.64
N ALA A 468 -4.02 28.22 -15.96
CA ALA A 468 -4.62 27.23 -16.84
C ALA A 468 -3.98 25.86 -16.62
N LEU A 469 -4.80 24.81 -16.70
CA LEU A 469 -4.31 23.44 -16.59
C LEU A 469 -3.12 23.24 -17.54
N PRO A 470 -2.05 22.55 -17.11
CA PRO A 470 -1.06 22.10 -18.07
C PRO A 470 -1.80 21.36 -19.19
N PRO A 471 -1.45 21.59 -20.48
CA PRO A 471 -2.05 20.84 -21.56
C PRO A 471 -1.91 19.34 -21.24
N PRO A 472 -2.79 18.46 -21.73
CA PRO A 472 -2.69 17.01 -21.52
C PRO A 472 -1.44 16.48 -22.23
N SER A 473 -0.26 16.79 -21.71
CA SER A 473 1.01 16.27 -22.16
C SER A 473 1.27 15.00 -21.37
N THR A 474 0.99 13.89 -22.03
CA THR A 474 1.81 12.68 -21.92
C THR A 474 1.69 11.76 -20.71
N GLY A 475 0.52 11.52 -20.11
CA GLY A 475 0.47 10.59 -18.96
C GLY A 475 -0.90 10.10 -18.51
N PHE A 476 -0.92 9.50 -17.32
CA PHE A 476 -2.11 8.98 -16.64
C PHE A 476 -3.10 10.09 -16.28
N LEU A 477 -4.30 10.09 -16.87
CA LEU A 477 -5.33 11.10 -16.62
C LEU A 477 -6.51 10.51 -15.81
N PRO A 478 -6.50 10.59 -14.47
CA PRO A 478 -7.56 10.00 -13.64
C PRO A 478 -8.92 10.68 -13.81
N LEU A 479 -8.96 11.90 -14.36
CA LEU A 479 -10.18 12.63 -14.70
C LEU A 479 -10.72 12.29 -16.09
N ALA A 480 -10.05 11.44 -16.87
CA ALA A 480 -10.51 11.04 -18.19
C ALA A 480 -11.89 10.37 -18.12
N PRO A 481 -12.86 10.79 -18.95
CA PRO A 481 -14.17 10.13 -19.02
C PRO A 481 -14.00 8.67 -19.44
N GLY A 482 -14.57 7.76 -18.65
CA GLY A 482 -14.54 6.32 -18.93
C GLY A 482 -13.46 5.55 -18.18
N TRP A 483 -12.46 6.21 -17.57
CA TRP A 483 -11.47 5.50 -16.75
C TRP A 483 -12.15 4.82 -15.56
N THR A 484 -12.12 3.49 -15.54
CA THR A 484 -12.71 2.63 -14.50
C THR A 484 -11.67 1.71 -13.89
N VAL A 485 -11.99 1.13 -12.72
CA VAL A 485 -11.18 0.08 -12.07
C VAL A 485 -10.91 -1.07 -13.04
N LYS A 486 -11.97 -1.56 -13.71
CA LYS A 486 -11.87 -2.64 -14.69
C LYS A 486 -10.95 -2.30 -15.87
N GLU A 487 -11.07 -1.09 -16.42
CA GLU A 487 -10.20 -0.65 -17.51
C GLU A 487 -8.73 -0.59 -17.06
N HIS A 488 -8.48 -0.11 -15.85
CA HIS A 488 -7.14 -0.07 -15.25
C HIS A 488 -6.52 -1.47 -15.13
N GLU A 489 -7.28 -2.43 -14.61
CA GLU A 489 -6.87 -3.84 -14.52
C GLU A 489 -6.62 -4.45 -15.90
N GLU A 490 -7.50 -4.21 -16.88
CA GLU A 490 -7.34 -4.69 -18.25
C GLU A 490 -6.05 -4.16 -18.89
N ARG A 491 -5.71 -2.88 -18.68
CA ARG A 491 -4.47 -2.27 -19.18
C ARG A 491 -3.23 -2.89 -18.54
N PHE A 492 -3.26 -3.15 -17.24
CA PHE A 492 -2.17 -3.85 -16.54
C PHE A 492 -1.97 -5.28 -17.05
N ASN A 493 -3.06 -6.02 -17.20
CA ASN A 493 -3.03 -7.40 -17.68
C ASN A 493 -2.59 -7.50 -19.16
N ALA A 494 -2.81 -6.44 -19.94
CA ALA A 494 -2.37 -6.35 -21.34
C ALA A 494 -0.90 -5.94 -21.50
N LEU A 495 -0.18 -5.56 -20.44
CA LEU A 495 1.25 -5.29 -20.53
C LEU A 495 2.01 -6.58 -20.86
N MET A 496 2.77 -6.53 -21.94
CA MET A 496 3.55 -7.65 -22.44
C MET A 496 5.04 -7.28 -22.50
N VAL A 497 5.91 -8.22 -22.16
CA VAL A 497 7.36 -8.12 -22.32
C VAL A 497 7.87 -9.15 -23.32
N GLU A 498 8.96 -8.83 -23.99
CA GLU A 498 9.63 -9.77 -24.88
C GLU A 498 10.14 -10.96 -24.06
N LYS A 499 9.67 -12.18 -24.38
CA LYS A 499 10.17 -13.39 -23.72
C LYS A 499 11.64 -13.56 -24.07
N ARG A 500 12.49 -13.31 -23.08
CA ARG A 500 13.92 -13.57 -23.22
C ARG A 500 14.10 -15.04 -23.59
N ARG A 501 14.69 -15.31 -24.77
CA ARG A 501 14.98 -16.68 -25.22
C ARG A 501 15.95 -17.34 -24.23
N GLY A 502 15.40 -18.10 -23.27
CA GLY A 502 16.15 -19.15 -22.60
C GLY A 502 16.59 -20.13 -23.68
N THR A 503 17.89 -20.31 -23.87
CA THR A 503 18.42 -21.35 -24.74
C THR A 503 18.22 -22.69 -24.03
N SER A 504 16.98 -23.19 -24.05
CA SER A 504 16.63 -24.52 -23.55
C SER A 504 17.14 -25.59 -24.52
N ASN A 505 18.46 -25.70 -24.67
CA ASN A 505 19.11 -26.87 -25.23
C ASN A 505 19.62 -27.74 -24.07
N LEU A 506 18.68 -28.22 -23.25
CA LEU A 506 18.92 -29.34 -22.34
C LEU A 506 18.33 -30.59 -23.01
N GLY A 507 19.15 -31.24 -23.84
CA GLY A 507 18.72 -32.47 -24.49
C GLY A 507 19.53 -32.93 -25.72
N ARG A 508 20.87 -32.87 -25.70
CA ARG A 508 21.71 -33.78 -26.51
C ARG A 508 23.19 -33.71 -26.12
N LEU A 509 23.54 -34.42 -25.05
CA LEU A 509 24.85 -35.05 -24.96
C LEU A 509 24.80 -36.29 -25.85
N GLY A 510 25.52 -36.30 -26.97
CA GLY A 510 25.71 -37.51 -27.77
C GLY A 510 25.99 -37.29 -29.26
N GLY A 511 27.27 -37.09 -29.59
CA GLY A 511 27.93 -37.74 -30.72
C GLY A 511 27.78 -37.15 -32.13
N GLY A 512 28.93 -37.05 -32.82
CA GLY A 512 28.98 -37.34 -34.26
C GLY A 512 29.44 -36.19 -35.16
N VAL A 513 30.70 -36.27 -35.56
CA VAL A 513 31.36 -35.54 -36.66
C VAL A 513 30.62 -35.76 -37.99
N ALA A 514 30.36 -34.70 -38.76
CA ALA A 514 30.47 -34.69 -40.23
C ALA A 514 30.30 -33.29 -40.82
N ALA A 515 31.25 -32.93 -41.69
CA ALA A 515 31.23 -31.74 -42.54
C ALA A 515 30.17 -31.83 -43.63
N GLY A 516 29.66 -30.67 -44.06
CA GLY A 516 28.76 -30.56 -45.21
C GLY A 516 28.49 -29.11 -45.58
N VAL A 517 29.26 -28.61 -46.54
CA VAL A 517 29.08 -27.31 -47.21
C VAL A 517 27.76 -27.32 -47.99
N GLY A 518 26.94 -26.31 -47.80
CA GLY A 518 25.69 -26.11 -48.54
C GLY A 518 25.21 -24.67 -48.48
N MET A 519 25.72 -23.85 -49.41
CA MET A 519 25.12 -22.55 -49.78
C MET A 519 23.79 -22.80 -50.47
N ALA A 520 22.67 -22.40 -49.86
CA ALA A 520 21.42 -22.16 -50.56
C ALA A 520 20.55 -21.19 -49.75
N GLY A 521 20.07 -20.15 -50.43
CA GLY A 521 19.29 -19.07 -49.85
C GLY A 521 17.98 -19.54 -49.23
N GLY A 522 17.64 -18.91 -48.11
CA GLY A 522 16.33 -18.95 -47.50
C GLY A 522 16.16 -17.65 -46.74
N ALA A 523 15.13 -16.88 -47.11
CA ALA A 523 14.74 -15.65 -46.45
C ALA A 523 14.79 -15.84 -44.93
N ALA A 524 15.58 -14.99 -44.27
CA ALA A 524 15.61 -14.90 -42.82
C ALA A 524 14.20 -14.58 -42.33
N GLY A 525 13.48 -15.61 -41.88
CA GLY A 525 12.30 -15.44 -41.05
C GLY A 525 12.75 -14.72 -39.78
N LEU A 526 12.45 -13.42 -39.70
CA LEU A 526 12.39 -12.69 -38.44
C LEU A 526 11.38 -13.43 -37.56
N ALA A 527 11.87 -14.40 -36.79
CA ALA A 527 11.08 -15.14 -35.84
C ALA A 527 10.54 -14.14 -34.82
N SER A 528 9.27 -13.77 -34.98
CA SER A 528 8.53 -12.92 -34.04
C SER A 528 8.86 -13.35 -32.62
N ALA A 529 9.45 -12.43 -31.86
CA ALA A 529 9.78 -12.69 -30.47
C ALA A 529 8.50 -13.03 -29.73
N LYS A 530 8.49 -14.17 -29.03
CA LYS A 530 7.32 -14.59 -28.27
C LYS A 530 7.12 -13.56 -27.15
N MET A 531 6.00 -12.88 -27.10
CA MET A 531 5.68 -11.98 -25.99
C MET A 531 5.13 -12.82 -24.82
N GLU A 532 5.41 -12.43 -23.58
CA GLU A 532 4.77 -12.96 -22.37
C GLU A 532 4.27 -11.81 -21.49
N SER A 533 3.40 -12.09 -20.51
CA SER A 533 2.89 -11.04 -19.63
C SER A 533 4.04 -10.35 -18.90
N ALA A 534 3.98 -9.03 -18.80
CA ALA A 534 4.90 -8.22 -18.01
C ALA A 534 4.72 -8.44 -16.51
N TRP A 535 3.64 -9.09 -16.10
CA TRP A 535 3.28 -9.32 -14.72
C TRP A 535 3.26 -10.80 -14.39
N PRO A 536 3.69 -11.18 -13.17
CA PRO A 536 3.38 -12.50 -12.67
C PRO A 536 1.87 -12.66 -12.48
N ASP A 537 1.36 -13.85 -12.78
CA ASP A 537 0.03 -14.24 -12.32
C ASP A 537 0.01 -14.44 -10.79
N GLU A 538 -1.18 -14.34 -10.19
CA GLU A 538 -1.37 -14.41 -8.74
C GLU A 538 -0.87 -15.74 -8.16
N ASP A 539 -1.16 -16.86 -8.83
CA ASP A 539 -0.77 -18.20 -8.41
C ASP A 539 0.76 -18.34 -8.39
N TRP A 540 1.45 -17.89 -9.44
CA TRP A 540 2.90 -17.91 -9.50
C TRP A 540 3.51 -16.99 -8.43
N TRP A 541 2.98 -15.78 -8.26
CA TRP A 541 3.49 -14.84 -7.27
C TRP A 541 3.40 -15.40 -5.85
N VAL A 542 2.24 -15.95 -5.46
CA VAL A 542 2.04 -16.50 -4.12
C VAL A 542 2.91 -17.75 -3.89
N ARG A 543 3.10 -18.60 -4.91
CA ARG A 543 3.83 -19.87 -4.75
C ARG A 543 5.34 -19.78 -4.94
N ASN A 544 5.81 -18.86 -5.76
CA ASN A 544 7.23 -18.79 -6.17
C ASN A 544 7.79 -17.37 -6.18
N GLY A 545 6.98 -16.37 -6.56
CA GLY A 545 7.49 -15.02 -6.83
C GLY A 545 7.71 -14.16 -5.60
N SER A 546 6.92 -14.37 -4.54
CA SER A 546 6.94 -13.50 -3.37
C SER A 546 8.25 -13.63 -2.62
N TRP A 547 8.89 -12.49 -2.34
CA TRP A 547 10.25 -12.47 -1.82
C TRP A 547 10.42 -13.09 -0.42
N HIS A 548 9.36 -13.10 0.41
CA HIS A 548 9.42 -13.74 1.73
C HIS A 548 9.70 -15.24 1.65
N LEU A 549 9.37 -15.91 0.53
CA LEU A 549 9.63 -17.34 0.32
C LEU A 549 11.13 -17.67 0.29
N ALA A 550 12.01 -16.68 0.21
CA ALA A 550 13.46 -16.89 0.35
C ALA A 550 13.91 -17.05 1.81
N VAL A 551 13.07 -16.67 2.78
CA VAL A 551 13.40 -16.44 4.19
C VAL A 551 12.23 -16.74 5.15
N ASP A 552 11.33 -17.64 4.75
CA ASP A 552 10.12 -17.97 5.52
C ASP A 552 10.33 -19.08 6.56
N GLY A 553 11.55 -19.61 6.68
CA GLY A 553 11.91 -20.67 7.63
C GLY A 553 11.40 -22.07 7.28
N LYS A 554 10.81 -22.29 6.10
CA LYS A 554 10.27 -23.60 5.68
C LYS A 554 11.25 -24.45 4.87
N GLY A 555 12.51 -24.04 4.78
CA GLY A 555 13.58 -24.85 4.20
C GLY A 555 13.43 -25.01 2.68
N THR A 556 13.24 -26.24 2.19
CA THR A 556 13.04 -26.51 0.76
C THR A 556 11.57 -26.69 0.37
N GLU A 557 10.64 -26.54 1.31
CA GLU A 557 9.20 -26.65 1.06
C GLU A 557 8.69 -25.49 0.21
N THR A 558 9.27 -24.31 0.42
CA THR A 558 9.00 -23.07 -0.31
C THR A 558 10.33 -22.50 -0.80
N CYS A 559 10.27 -21.78 -1.92
CA CYS A 559 11.42 -21.05 -2.43
C CYS A 559 10.96 -19.82 -3.18
N TRP A 560 11.69 -18.72 -3.00
CA TRP A 560 11.62 -17.61 -3.94
C TRP A 560 12.29 -17.99 -5.26
N GLN A 561 11.70 -17.57 -6.38
CA GLN A 561 12.26 -17.70 -7.72
C GLN A 561 12.22 -16.35 -8.44
N SER A 562 13.33 -15.97 -9.08
CA SER A 562 13.35 -14.78 -9.92
C SER A 562 12.42 -14.95 -11.12
N PHE A 563 11.73 -13.88 -11.52
CA PHE A 563 10.82 -13.92 -12.68
C PHE A 563 11.57 -14.02 -14.01
N LEU A 564 12.74 -13.39 -14.09
CA LEU A 564 13.67 -13.49 -15.22
C LEU A 564 15.01 -14.08 -14.74
N PRO A 565 15.77 -14.75 -15.63
CA PRO A 565 17.16 -15.08 -15.36
C PRO A 565 17.96 -13.82 -15.00
N PRO A 566 18.78 -13.85 -13.92
CA PRO A 566 19.60 -12.71 -13.53
C PRO A 566 20.55 -12.24 -14.64
N ASP A 567 20.70 -10.94 -14.78
CA ASP A 567 21.71 -10.30 -15.63
C ASP A 567 23.04 -10.12 -14.87
N THR A 568 24.02 -9.43 -15.47
CA THR A 568 25.24 -9.02 -14.78
C THR A 568 24.88 -8.03 -13.66
N ASP A 569 25.57 -8.12 -12.52
CA ASP A 569 25.41 -7.27 -11.32
C ASP A 569 24.09 -7.42 -10.56
N ASP A 570 23.17 -8.25 -11.07
CA ASP A 570 22.01 -8.66 -10.31
C ASP A 570 22.41 -9.43 -9.07
N HIS A 571 21.67 -9.21 -7.99
CA HIS A 571 22.03 -9.77 -6.70
C HIS A 571 20.83 -10.14 -5.85
N PHE A 572 21.10 -11.03 -4.89
CA PHE A 572 20.22 -11.35 -3.78
C PHE A 572 21.06 -11.54 -2.51
N GLY A 573 20.49 -11.34 -1.34
CA GLY A 573 21.26 -11.33 -0.09
C GLY A 573 20.42 -11.02 1.13
N LEU A 574 21.07 -10.87 2.27
CA LEU A 574 20.44 -10.52 3.54
C LEU A 574 21.08 -9.27 4.15
N THR A 575 20.25 -8.47 4.82
CA THR A 575 20.66 -7.46 5.79
C THR A 575 20.31 -7.97 7.18
N PHE A 576 21.27 -8.05 8.09
CA PHE A 576 21.05 -8.50 9.46
C PHE A 576 20.60 -7.33 10.33
N ILE A 577 19.55 -7.53 11.14
CA ILE A 577 19.10 -6.51 12.10
C ILE A 577 20.14 -6.30 13.20
N LYS A 578 20.74 -7.40 13.65
CA LYS A 578 21.91 -7.39 14.52
C LYS A 578 23.09 -7.94 13.72
N PRO A 579 24.17 -7.17 13.53
CA PRO A 579 25.36 -7.69 12.86
C PRO A 579 25.88 -8.97 13.52
N GLN A 580 26.31 -9.92 12.68
CA GLN A 580 26.78 -11.23 13.11
C GLN A 580 28.21 -11.49 12.60
N ILE A 581 29.03 -12.19 13.38
CA ILE A 581 30.25 -12.79 12.83
C ILE A 581 29.80 -13.99 12.01
N VAL A 582 30.20 -14.04 10.74
CA VAL A 582 29.79 -15.09 9.81
C VAL A 582 31.04 -15.70 9.18
N ARG A 583 31.29 -16.98 9.49
CA ARG A 583 32.43 -17.76 8.96
C ARG A 583 31.98 -18.78 7.94
N GLU A 584 30.82 -19.38 8.16
CA GLU A 584 30.19 -20.30 7.23
C GLU A 584 28.84 -19.76 6.77
N VAL A 585 28.66 -19.68 5.45
CA VAL A 585 27.39 -19.35 4.81
C VAL A 585 26.94 -20.56 4.01
N THR A 586 25.72 -21.01 4.27
CA THR A 586 25.07 -21.99 3.41
C THR A 586 23.81 -21.42 2.80
N VAL A 587 23.70 -21.55 1.47
CA VAL A 587 22.50 -21.22 0.71
C VAL A 587 21.96 -22.48 0.06
N THR A 588 20.64 -22.69 0.16
CA THR A 588 19.95 -23.76 -0.54
C THR A 588 19.08 -23.17 -1.64
N GLY A 589 19.22 -23.67 -2.87
CA GLY A 589 18.56 -23.08 -4.02
C GLY A 589 18.78 -23.85 -5.32
N SER A 590 18.62 -23.17 -6.45
CA SER A 590 18.77 -23.75 -7.80
C SER A 590 20.21 -24.12 -8.15
N LEU A 591 20.38 -24.98 -9.16
CA LEU A 591 21.70 -25.51 -9.58
C LEU A 591 22.70 -24.43 -10.00
N ASP A 592 22.25 -23.26 -10.46
CA ASP A 592 23.14 -22.15 -10.83
C ASP A 592 23.90 -21.57 -9.63
N LEU A 593 23.45 -21.82 -8.40
CA LEU A 593 24.19 -21.44 -7.19
C LEU A 593 25.41 -22.31 -6.95
N ALA A 594 25.59 -23.43 -7.66
CA ALA A 594 26.75 -24.31 -7.47
C ALA A 594 28.09 -23.65 -7.88
N ASN A 595 28.04 -22.60 -8.72
CA ASN A 595 29.22 -21.89 -9.22
C ASN A 595 29.45 -20.57 -8.47
N VAL A 596 29.74 -20.64 -7.18
CA VAL A 596 30.20 -19.47 -6.40
C VAL A 596 31.72 -19.43 -6.44
N VAL A 597 32.30 -18.27 -6.74
CA VAL A 597 33.74 -18.09 -6.84
C VAL A 597 34.23 -17.01 -5.88
N ALA A 598 35.49 -17.10 -5.48
CA ALA A 598 36.16 -16.00 -4.79
C ALA A 598 36.36 -14.83 -5.78
N TRP A 599 36.35 -13.61 -5.29
CA TRP A 599 36.51 -12.43 -6.15
C TRP A 599 37.87 -12.40 -6.88
N GLU A 600 38.92 -12.99 -6.28
CA GLU A 600 40.27 -13.12 -6.84
C GLU A 600 40.36 -14.15 -7.97
N ASP A 601 39.37 -15.04 -8.10
CA ASP A 601 39.38 -16.08 -9.11
C ASP A 601 39.02 -15.50 -10.48
N LEU A 602 40.05 -15.13 -11.25
CA LEU A 602 39.90 -14.67 -12.63
C LEU A 602 39.38 -15.77 -13.58
N GLY A 603 39.38 -17.04 -13.15
CA GLY A 603 38.84 -18.18 -13.90
C GLY A 603 37.32 -18.31 -13.83
N GLY A 604 36.66 -17.61 -12.89
CA GLY A 604 35.20 -17.65 -12.76
C GLY A 604 34.50 -17.06 -13.99
N GLY A 605 33.80 -17.92 -14.73
CA GLY A 605 33.05 -17.56 -15.94
C GLY A 605 31.84 -16.66 -15.68
N SER A 606 31.17 -16.22 -16.74
CA SER A 606 29.97 -15.37 -16.65
C SER A 606 28.80 -16.03 -15.93
N ASP A 607 28.82 -17.34 -15.77
CA ASP A 607 27.84 -18.12 -15.04
C ASP A 607 28.10 -18.15 -13.52
N SER A 608 29.20 -17.58 -13.03
CA SER A 608 29.56 -17.59 -11.60
C SER A 608 28.92 -16.48 -10.73
N TRP A 609 28.89 -16.72 -9.42
CA TRP A 609 28.41 -15.79 -8.40
C TRP A 609 29.56 -15.35 -7.49
N GLU A 610 29.58 -14.08 -7.13
CA GLU A 610 30.52 -13.51 -6.16
C GLU A 610 29.81 -13.14 -4.86
N VAL A 611 30.52 -13.22 -3.74
CA VAL A 611 29.98 -12.84 -2.43
C VAL A 611 30.55 -11.49 -2.01
N TYR A 612 29.66 -10.60 -1.58
CA TYR A 612 30.00 -9.29 -1.03
C TYR A 612 29.40 -9.13 0.36
N SER A 613 30.06 -8.38 1.23
CA SER A 613 29.51 -8.02 2.54
C SER A 613 29.76 -6.56 2.91
N VAL A 614 29.00 -6.07 3.88
CA VAL A 614 29.23 -4.77 4.53
C VAL A 614 29.50 -5.02 6.01
N ARG A 615 30.47 -4.30 6.58
CA ARG A 615 30.79 -4.38 8.01
C ARG A 615 29.62 -3.89 8.85
N GLY A 616 29.41 -4.52 10.00
CA GLY A 616 28.30 -4.23 10.91
C GLY A 616 28.36 -2.87 11.58
N GLU A 617 29.56 -2.30 11.71
CA GLU A 617 29.80 -0.94 12.20
C GLU A 617 29.52 0.14 11.15
N GLY A 618 29.20 -0.26 9.91
CA GLY A 618 28.88 0.66 8.81
C GLY A 618 30.09 1.32 8.16
N THR A 619 31.31 0.94 8.55
CA THR A 619 32.55 1.36 7.87
C THR A 619 32.78 0.48 6.64
N GLY A 620 33.35 1.06 5.58
CA GLY A 620 33.55 0.35 4.32
C GLY A 620 32.24 0.15 3.54
N GLY A 621 32.33 0.21 2.22
CA GLY A 621 31.20 -0.08 1.33
C GLY A 621 30.93 -1.57 1.22
N TRP A 622 30.40 -1.99 0.06
CA TRP A 622 30.39 -3.41 -0.29
C TRP A 622 31.81 -3.91 -0.55
N GLU A 623 32.29 -4.82 0.29
CA GLU A 623 33.61 -5.44 0.18
C GLU A 623 33.46 -6.86 -0.42
N PRO A 624 34.18 -7.21 -1.49
CA PRO A 624 34.19 -8.57 -2.02
C PRO A 624 34.81 -9.54 -1.01
N ARG A 625 34.42 -10.83 -1.09
CA ARG A 625 34.83 -11.84 -0.10
C ARG A 625 35.71 -12.91 -0.71
N SER A 626 36.83 -13.17 -0.03
CA SER A 626 37.69 -14.32 -0.28
C SER A 626 37.16 -15.55 0.48
N LEU A 627 37.39 -16.73 -0.08
CA LEU A 627 36.92 -18.00 0.46
C LEU A 627 38.10 -18.71 1.14
N ALA A 628 37.93 -19.08 2.41
CA ALA A 628 38.92 -19.81 3.19
C ALA A 628 39.10 -21.27 2.71
N ALA A 629 38.11 -21.80 1.98
CA ALA A 629 38.13 -23.12 1.36
C ALA A 629 37.23 -23.13 0.12
N SER A 630 37.44 -24.10 -0.77
CA SER A 630 36.57 -24.30 -1.93
C SER A 630 35.12 -24.54 -1.50
N PRO A 631 34.12 -23.99 -2.23
CA PRO A 631 32.71 -24.22 -1.96
C PRO A 631 32.37 -25.71 -1.89
N ARG A 632 31.60 -26.10 -0.87
CA ARG A 632 31.06 -27.45 -0.77
C ARG A 632 29.65 -27.47 -1.34
N VAL A 633 29.47 -28.19 -2.45
CA VAL A 633 28.17 -28.35 -3.12
C VAL A 633 27.61 -29.73 -2.85
N VAL A 634 26.38 -29.79 -2.33
CA VAL A 634 25.65 -31.05 -2.08
C VAL A 634 24.34 -31.02 -2.86
N PRO A 635 24.14 -31.90 -3.86
CA PRO A 635 22.87 -32.00 -4.56
C PRO A 635 21.79 -32.55 -3.62
N LEU A 636 20.64 -31.88 -3.56
CA LEU A 636 19.47 -32.32 -2.79
C LEU A 636 18.39 -32.94 -3.69
N SER A 637 18.27 -32.47 -4.93
CA SER A 637 17.34 -32.97 -5.94
C SER A 637 17.92 -32.77 -7.35
N SER A 638 17.15 -33.11 -8.38
CA SER A 638 17.51 -32.82 -9.78
C SER A 638 17.57 -31.33 -10.11
N SER A 639 17.04 -30.44 -9.26
CA SER A 639 17.00 -29.00 -9.51
C SER A 639 17.45 -28.14 -8.32
N THR A 640 17.87 -28.76 -7.21
CA THR A 640 18.17 -28.09 -5.95
C THR A 640 19.52 -28.55 -5.40
N VAL A 641 20.34 -27.59 -4.98
CA VAL A 641 21.64 -27.81 -4.33
C VAL A 641 21.70 -27.06 -2.99
N LYS A 642 22.49 -27.59 -2.07
CA LYS A 642 22.97 -26.91 -0.86
C LYS A 642 24.43 -26.52 -1.10
N VAL A 643 24.75 -25.24 -1.00
CA VAL A 643 26.09 -24.68 -1.27
C VAL A 643 26.59 -24.03 0.00
N THR A 644 27.68 -24.58 0.55
CA THR A 644 28.33 -24.10 1.77
C THR A 644 29.65 -23.43 1.43
N LEU A 645 29.84 -22.21 1.94
CA LEU A 645 31.00 -21.36 1.72
C LEU A 645 31.67 -21.09 3.06
N SER A 646 32.99 -21.30 3.13
CA SER A 646 33.81 -20.84 4.25
C SER A 646 34.42 -19.49 3.88
N LEU A 647 34.01 -18.43 4.57
CA LEU A 647 34.45 -17.06 4.31
C LEU A 647 35.70 -16.74 5.13
N GLU A 648 36.65 -16.01 4.56
CA GLU A 648 37.77 -15.47 5.33
C GLU A 648 37.29 -14.38 6.30
N PRO A 649 37.72 -14.37 7.57
CA PRO A 649 37.29 -13.36 8.54
C PRO A 649 37.62 -11.92 8.09
N ILE A 650 36.69 -10.97 8.28
CA ILE A 650 37.00 -9.54 8.15
C ILE A 650 37.68 -9.10 9.45
N ARG A 651 38.81 -8.41 9.33
CA ARG A 651 39.52 -7.82 10.47
C ARG A 651 39.60 -6.31 10.33
N THR A 652 39.45 -5.58 11.43
CA THR A 652 39.78 -4.14 11.44
C THR A 652 41.29 -3.95 11.34
N PRO A 653 41.79 -3.03 10.50
CA PRO A 653 43.20 -2.65 10.56
C PRO A 653 43.55 -2.16 11.97
N THR A 654 44.59 -2.72 12.58
CA THR A 654 45.11 -2.21 13.85
C THR A 654 46.03 -1.04 13.54
N THR A 655 45.58 0.19 13.77
CA THR A 655 46.43 1.38 13.66
C THR A 655 47.16 1.61 14.98
N TYR A 656 48.49 1.55 14.95
CA TYR A 656 49.33 1.96 16.08
C TYR A 656 49.96 3.32 15.78
N ALA A 657 49.68 4.30 16.63
CA ALA A 657 50.38 5.57 16.61
C ALA A 657 51.75 5.40 17.26
N VAL A 658 52.82 5.44 16.47
CA VAL A 658 54.19 5.44 17.00
C VAL A 658 54.63 6.89 17.21
N PRO A 659 54.95 7.31 18.46
CA PRO A 659 55.41 8.67 18.72
C PRO A 659 56.60 9.04 17.84
N GLY A 660 56.49 10.14 17.09
CA GLY A 660 57.54 10.63 16.19
C GLY A 660 57.58 9.98 14.80
N HIS A 661 56.77 8.94 14.54
CA HIS A 661 56.80 8.19 13.28
C HIS A 661 55.43 8.09 12.57
N GLY A 662 54.36 8.60 13.18
CA GLY A 662 53.02 8.59 12.59
C GLY A 662 52.23 7.31 12.90
N ASN A 663 51.05 7.19 12.30
CA ASN A 663 50.21 6.00 12.44
C ASN A 663 50.69 4.94 11.46
N TYR A 664 51.01 3.75 11.94
CA TYR A 664 51.28 2.57 11.13
C TYR A 664 50.10 1.60 11.23
N GLU A 665 49.60 1.15 10.10
CA GLU A 665 48.64 0.05 10.02
C GLU A 665 49.40 -1.28 10.11
N VAL A 666 49.03 -2.10 11.10
CA VAL A 666 49.49 -3.49 11.23
C VAL A 666 48.29 -4.37 10.86
N ASP A 667 48.37 -5.00 9.70
CA ASP A 667 47.23 -5.64 9.03
C ASP A 667 46.86 -7.04 9.59
N GLU A 668 47.73 -7.71 10.34
CA GLU A 668 47.55 -9.16 10.61
C GLU A 668 46.87 -9.49 11.98
N GLU A 669 46.80 -8.55 12.92
CA GLU A 669 46.36 -8.81 14.31
C GLU A 669 44.96 -8.23 14.65
N GLY A 670 44.24 -7.73 13.66
CA GLY A 670 42.96 -7.05 13.83
C GLY A 670 41.85 -7.91 14.46
N ARG A 671 40.93 -7.25 15.19
CA ARG A 671 39.73 -7.88 15.74
C ARG A 671 38.77 -8.28 14.61
N GLU A 672 38.21 -9.48 14.70
CA GLU A 672 37.18 -9.96 13.77
C GLU A 672 35.91 -9.08 13.85
N VAL A 673 35.42 -8.67 12.68
CA VAL A 673 34.31 -7.73 12.51
C VAL A 673 33.05 -8.48 12.12
N ALA A 674 31.95 -8.18 12.81
CA ALA A 674 30.64 -8.68 12.42
C ALA A 674 30.19 -8.07 11.08
N ILE A 675 29.49 -8.82 10.25
CA ILE A 675 28.88 -8.33 9.01
C ILE A 675 27.45 -7.86 9.27
N GLY A 676 27.08 -6.73 8.67
CA GLY A 676 25.73 -6.18 8.70
C GLY A 676 24.91 -6.54 7.45
N LYS A 677 25.57 -6.76 6.31
CA LYS A 677 24.93 -7.15 5.04
C LYS A 677 25.78 -8.19 4.32
N LEU A 678 25.13 -9.10 3.59
CA LEU A 678 25.76 -10.10 2.72
C LEU A 678 24.93 -10.24 1.45
N LYS A 679 25.57 -10.30 0.27
CA LYS A 679 24.88 -10.58 -0.99
C LYS A 679 25.71 -11.43 -1.94
N PHE A 680 25.00 -12.13 -2.81
CA PHE A 680 25.50 -12.87 -3.97
C PHE A 680 25.26 -12.02 -5.20
N VAL A 681 26.30 -11.70 -5.95
CA VAL A 681 26.27 -10.86 -7.15
C VAL A 681 26.62 -11.70 -8.36
N SER A 682 25.84 -11.56 -9.41
CA SER A 682 26.03 -12.26 -10.66
C SER A 682 27.15 -11.62 -11.49
N ARG A 683 28.23 -12.37 -11.83
CA ARG A 683 29.29 -11.88 -12.73
C ARG A 683 28.83 -11.67 -14.18
N GLY A 684 27.72 -12.28 -14.56
CA GLY A 684 27.27 -12.30 -15.94
C GLY A 684 25.91 -12.95 -16.08
N ARG A 685 25.30 -12.73 -17.25
CA ARG A 685 23.95 -13.17 -17.52
C ARG A 685 23.75 -14.68 -17.32
N LYS A 686 22.79 -15.04 -16.46
CA LYS A 686 22.38 -16.41 -16.19
C LYS A 686 21.44 -16.92 -17.27
N ARG A 687 21.49 -18.23 -17.50
CA ARG A 687 20.60 -18.92 -18.45
C ARG A 687 19.25 -19.26 -17.84
N GLU A 688 19.26 -19.60 -16.56
CA GLU A 688 18.09 -20.04 -15.80
C GLU A 688 17.71 -19.01 -14.73
N ARG A 689 16.47 -19.09 -14.27
CA ARG A 689 15.97 -18.31 -13.12
C ARG A 689 16.68 -18.79 -11.86
N VAL A 690 17.12 -17.85 -11.03
CA VAL A 690 17.67 -18.18 -9.71
C VAL A 690 16.54 -18.49 -8.75
N ARG A 691 16.75 -19.48 -7.88
CA ARG A 691 15.83 -19.91 -6.84
C ARG A 691 16.56 -19.96 -5.51
N VAL A 692 15.99 -19.38 -4.47
CA VAL A 692 16.55 -19.36 -3.11
C VAL A 692 15.47 -19.85 -2.15
N CYS A 693 15.80 -20.89 -1.38
CA CYS A 693 14.85 -21.57 -0.50
C CYS A 693 15.19 -21.34 0.98
N ALA A 694 16.47 -21.42 1.34
CA ALA A 694 16.87 -21.37 2.75
C ALA A 694 18.29 -20.85 2.93
N TRP A 695 18.56 -20.30 4.11
CA TRP A 695 19.87 -19.84 4.51
C TRP A 695 20.29 -20.43 5.86
N GLU A 696 21.59 -20.63 6.03
CA GLU A 696 22.19 -21.08 7.28
C GLU A 696 23.54 -20.38 7.48
N PHE A 697 23.72 -19.71 8.61
CA PHE A 697 24.91 -18.93 8.96
C PHE A 697 25.47 -19.43 10.28
N ASP A 698 26.58 -20.16 10.25
CA ASP A 698 27.18 -20.76 11.47
C ASP A 698 26.13 -21.49 12.35
N GLY A 699 25.20 -22.21 11.72
CA GLY A 699 24.10 -22.91 12.38
C GLY A 699 22.83 -22.09 12.66
N TRP A 700 22.86 -20.77 12.44
CA TRP A 700 21.67 -19.92 12.48
C TRP A 700 20.86 -20.06 11.19
N LYS A 701 19.69 -20.68 11.28
CA LYS A 701 18.82 -20.95 10.14
C LYS A 701 17.79 -19.84 9.93
N VAL A 702 17.57 -19.50 8.66
CA VAL A 702 16.59 -18.52 8.19
C VAL A 702 15.68 -19.16 7.17
#